data_AF-A0A6S7IIP4-F1
#
_entry.id   AF-A0A6S7IIP4-F1
#
_cell.length_a   1.000
_cell.length_b   1.000
_cell.length_c   1.000
_cell.angle_alpha   90.00
_cell.angle_beta   90.00
_cell.angle_gamma   90.00
#
_symmetry.space_group_name_H-M   'P 1'
#
loop_
_entity.id
_entity.type
_entity.pdbx_description
1 polymer ?
#
loop_
_entity_poly.entity_id
_entity_poly.type
_entity_poly.pdbx_seq_one_letter_code
_entity_poly.pdbx_strand_id
1 'polypeptide(L)'
;EREEGRLRNEMKRIQNDLNELDSRRNIAENNIFTKTKQLEELKSQMNWDQKALEAWLEESARRDEDALILEKYTRSDESKVKSLSLKTEKMTEESQKKRRDLEHELSRTSTAQVELDKTAEEFRKIHAERQELLEQWESTIEQMQKRDREMDQLAVRLAEFRLEVRSKEDLIQDRQNFLDNELNNNAEKEKKVSNSERQSAKLRLHYQDAENDRVRFQDELETLKYSVDRTGKDLNNARDKSNTLKKEVRTRQEKLSDVQNERDMLNLRLKETIESTMTAEERAFAMEQLLKEEQARIQQVEKELARLREIQFRKTEELHTCKMKEQNTSAEIQGSRAASRNLSSKLHKLDQDSLKQQEILYMQDFQIQQLERKFMRMQGERSNEEKQLLEEKIKELSSQLEEQNSVHALLTAQMKKLGDDLRREKRYLASGDEEKSDLISKIEELDLHNDSSQREFKKIIKNKEEAMVDENILKLEIKRLREFLSGKADNVLSLEKRKLRLEASMNQRRQEIKDHKDMLRAQIKSANEERQTVSGELHDRISKIEKLRKRYEILMVSMAPPEGEEEKSQAYYVIKAAQEKEELQREGDELDAKIRKAEKEIRALENTLRLMNGRNENYRKSFNKVDQTSDEYEEKEKLEEQLRAMMEKYKFKRRQIREVQEDLETMNSSLNTLAKDEQDLVELLKERQTKMAHLENELNDQKAKQERTRKHNSRMVRDIRSAKKVKGETHEERDIELREIRDFNTDTMKQIGVVVQTHGDMSAATQLYFNQAGLPAPPSPSRLGSRPSSVQSSRSLSLASNR
;
A
#
# COMPACT_ATOMS: atom_id res chain seq x y z
N GLU A 1 105.06 -97.50 -113.79
CA GLU A 1 103.80 -98.15 -113.36
C GLU A 1 103.63 -98.29 -111.83
N ARG A 2 104.57 -98.86 -111.05
CA ARG A 2 104.40 -98.95 -109.57
C ARG A 2 104.40 -97.61 -108.81
N GLU A 3 105.20 -96.62 -109.23
CA GLU A 3 105.21 -95.29 -108.59
C GLU A 3 103.96 -94.45 -108.93
N GLU A 4 103.42 -94.62 -110.14
CA GLU A 4 102.22 -93.92 -110.59
C GLU A 4 100.98 -94.32 -109.77
N GLY A 5 100.89 -95.59 -109.35
CA GLY A 5 99.83 -96.06 -108.46
C GLY A 5 99.93 -95.50 -107.04
N ARG A 6 101.16 -95.28 -106.53
CA ARG A 6 101.38 -94.69 -105.20
C ARG A 6 101.00 -93.21 -105.18
N LEU A 7 101.40 -92.45 -106.21
CA LEU A 7 101.03 -91.03 -106.37
C LEU A 7 99.51 -90.83 -106.55
N ARG A 8 98.81 -91.73 -107.26
CA ARG A 8 97.34 -91.68 -107.37
C ARG A 8 96.64 -91.95 -106.03
N ASN A 9 97.18 -92.84 -105.20
CA ASN A 9 96.66 -93.08 -103.85
C ASN A 9 96.95 -91.91 -102.90
N GLU A 10 98.11 -91.27 -102.98
CA GLU A 10 98.41 -90.04 -102.23
C GLU A 10 97.52 -88.87 -102.67
N MET A 11 97.29 -88.66 -103.98
CA MET A 11 96.34 -87.65 -104.46
C MET A 11 94.92 -87.90 -103.94
N LYS A 12 94.44 -89.15 -103.94
CA LYS A 12 93.13 -89.48 -103.35
C LYS A 12 93.07 -89.18 -101.85
N ARG A 13 94.16 -89.42 -101.12
CA ARG A 13 94.23 -89.14 -99.68
C ARG A 13 94.19 -87.63 -99.42
N ILE A 14 94.98 -86.85 -100.16
CA ILE A 14 94.97 -85.39 -100.07
C ILE A 14 93.61 -84.83 -100.48
N GLN A 15 92.97 -85.35 -101.52
CA GLN A 15 91.63 -84.93 -101.94
C GLN A 15 90.58 -85.18 -100.86
N ASN A 16 90.66 -86.31 -100.17
CA ASN A 16 89.77 -86.62 -99.05
C ASN A 16 90.01 -85.70 -97.86
N ASP A 17 91.28 -85.41 -97.53
CA ASP A 17 91.64 -84.49 -96.45
C ASP A 17 91.17 -83.06 -96.78
N LEU A 18 91.24 -82.65 -98.06
CA LEU A 18 90.75 -81.35 -98.54
C LEU A 18 89.23 -81.24 -98.43
N ASN A 19 88.50 -82.29 -98.80
CA ASN A 19 87.04 -82.36 -98.62
C ASN A 19 86.64 -82.34 -97.14
N GLU A 20 87.41 -83.02 -96.27
CA GLU A 20 87.16 -82.99 -94.83
C GLU A 20 87.41 -81.59 -94.25
N LEU A 21 88.47 -80.92 -94.66
CA LEU A 21 88.74 -79.53 -94.29
C LEU A 21 87.65 -78.57 -94.79
N ASP A 22 87.16 -78.71 -96.02
CA ASP A 22 86.06 -77.89 -96.55
C ASP A 22 84.75 -78.13 -95.77
N SER A 23 84.47 -79.38 -95.38
CA SER A 23 83.31 -79.69 -94.54
C SER A 23 83.43 -79.06 -93.14
N ARG A 24 84.63 -79.11 -92.54
CA ARG A 24 84.90 -78.47 -91.23
C ARG A 24 84.81 -76.96 -91.34
N ARG A 25 85.29 -76.38 -92.46
CA ARG A 25 85.16 -74.95 -92.73
C ARG A 25 83.71 -74.53 -92.81
N ASN A 26 82.89 -75.26 -93.57
CA ASN A 26 81.45 -74.97 -93.71
C ASN A 26 80.69 -75.09 -92.37
N ILE A 27 81.04 -76.08 -91.53
CA ILE A 27 80.45 -76.20 -90.18
C ILE A 27 80.86 -75.01 -89.30
N ALA A 28 82.13 -74.60 -89.35
CA ALA A 28 82.61 -73.44 -88.60
C ALA A 28 81.96 -72.14 -89.07
N GLU A 29 81.84 -71.92 -90.39
CA GLU A 29 81.14 -70.77 -90.97
C GLU A 29 79.66 -70.73 -90.57
N ASN A 30 78.95 -71.85 -90.61
CA ASN A 30 77.55 -71.94 -90.15
C ASN A 30 77.42 -71.68 -88.63
N ASN A 31 78.36 -72.17 -87.82
CA ASN A 31 78.38 -71.88 -86.38
C ASN A 31 78.68 -70.40 -86.11
N ILE A 32 79.59 -69.78 -86.87
CA ILE A 32 79.85 -68.34 -86.77
C ILE A 32 78.59 -67.56 -87.15
N PHE A 33 77.93 -67.90 -88.26
CA PHE A 33 76.71 -67.22 -88.70
C PHE A 33 75.59 -67.30 -87.65
N THR A 34 75.32 -68.51 -87.13
CA THR A 34 74.29 -68.70 -86.08
C THR A 34 74.63 -67.96 -84.80
N LYS A 35 75.90 -67.96 -84.36
CA LYS A 35 76.34 -67.19 -83.18
C LYS A 35 76.26 -65.68 -83.41
N THR A 36 76.58 -65.21 -84.61
CA THR A 36 76.49 -63.79 -84.97
C THR A 36 75.04 -63.32 -84.96
N LYS A 37 74.12 -64.13 -85.50
CA LYS A 37 72.67 -63.87 -85.42
C LYS A 37 72.16 -63.81 -83.98
N GLN A 38 72.57 -64.76 -83.12
CA GLN A 38 72.23 -64.74 -81.69
C GLN A 38 72.76 -63.48 -80.99
N LEU A 39 73.96 -63.02 -81.37
CA LEU A 39 74.58 -61.81 -80.83
C LEU A 39 73.83 -60.55 -81.29
N GLU A 40 73.35 -60.50 -82.54
CA GLU A 40 72.49 -59.43 -83.05
C GLU A 40 71.12 -59.40 -82.35
N GLU A 41 70.49 -60.56 -82.14
CA GLU A 41 69.24 -60.67 -81.39
C GLU A 41 69.40 -60.15 -79.94
N LEU A 42 70.45 -60.57 -79.23
CA LEU A 42 70.75 -60.07 -77.87
C LEU A 42 71.04 -58.57 -77.85
N LYS A 43 71.76 -58.03 -78.85
CA LYS A 43 71.99 -56.59 -78.96
C LYS A 43 70.68 -55.82 -79.18
N SER A 44 69.78 -56.35 -80.00
CA SER A 44 68.47 -55.74 -80.24
C SER A 44 67.61 -55.76 -78.97
N GLN A 45 67.64 -56.86 -78.22
CA GLN A 45 66.93 -56.99 -76.94
C GLN A 45 67.50 -56.03 -75.89
N MET A 46 68.83 -55.98 -75.74
CA MET A 46 69.48 -55.05 -74.81
C MET A 46 69.15 -53.58 -75.14
N ASN A 47 69.10 -53.21 -76.41
CA ASN A 47 68.72 -51.86 -76.83
C ASN A 47 67.25 -51.56 -76.54
N TRP A 48 66.36 -52.56 -76.65
CA TRP A 48 64.96 -52.42 -76.29
C TRP A 48 64.78 -52.28 -74.77
N ASP A 49 65.45 -53.12 -73.99
CA ASP A 49 65.44 -53.08 -72.52
C ASP A 49 66.01 -51.75 -72.00
N GLN A 50 67.08 -51.24 -72.62
CA GLN A 50 67.63 -49.93 -72.28
C GLN A 50 66.62 -48.81 -72.55
N LYS A 51 65.97 -48.79 -73.72
CA LYS A 51 64.94 -47.79 -74.04
C LYS A 51 63.72 -47.89 -73.12
N ALA A 52 63.31 -49.10 -72.76
CA ALA A 52 62.22 -49.32 -71.82
C ALA A 52 62.58 -48.78 -70.43
N LEU A 53 63.80 -49.03 -69.96
CA LEU A 53 64.28 -48.52 -68.68
C LEU A 53 64.36 -46.99 -68.68
N GLU A 54 64.91 -46.38 -69.72
CA GLU A 54 64.97 -44.92 -69.88
C GLU A 54 63.57 -44.30 -69.85
N ALA A 55 62.59 -44.90 -70.55
CA ALA A 55 61.20 -44.44 -70.52
C ALA A 55 60.55 -44.57 -69.13
N TRP A 56 60.83 -45.66 -68.40
CA TRP A 56 60.32 -45.84 -67.03
C TRP A 56 60.93 -44.86 -66.03
N LEU A 57 62.23 -44.58 -66.16
CA LEU A 57 62.91 -43.58 -65.32
C LEU A 57 62.38 -42.18 -65.60
N GLU A 58 62.14 -41.82 -66.86
CA GLU A 58 61.57 -40.53 -67.23
C GLU A 58 60.12 -40.39 -66.71
N GLU A 59 59.29 -41.42 -66.83
CA GLU A 59 57.92 -41.42 -66.30
C GLU A 59 57.90 -41.37 -64.76
N SER A 60 58.84 -42.05 -64.09
CA SER A 60 58.99 -41.96 -62.63
C SER A 60 59.37 -40.55 -62.20
N ALA A 61 60.36 -39.94 -62.88
CA ALA A 61 60.79 -38.58 -62.59
C ALA A 61 59.65 -37.56 -62.80
N ARG A 62 58.87 -37.70 -63.87
CA ARG A 62 57.68 -36.86 -64.12
C ARG A 62 56.63 -37.01 -63.02
N ARG A 63 56.37 -38.24 -62.55
CA ARG A 63 55.44 -38.47 -61.43
C ARG A 63 55.93 -37.88 -60.12
N ASP A 64 57.23 -37.95 -59.84
CA ASP A 64 57.81 -37.34 -58.65
C ASP A 64 57.73 -35.80 -58.73
N GLU A 65 57.95 -35.21 -59.91
CA GLU A 65 57.73 -33.78 -60.16
C GLU A 65 56.26 -33.37 -59.97
N ASP A 66 55.32 -34.13 -60.53
CA ASP A 66 53.88 -33.88 -60.36
C ASP A 66 53.46 -34.01 -58.88
N ALA A 67 53.98 -35.00 -58.15
CA ALA A 67 53.73 -35.17 -56.73
C ALA A 67 54.25 -33.99 -55.90
N LEU A 68 55.44 -33.48 -56.21
CA LEU A 68 56.00 -32.27 -55.58
C LEU A 68 55.18 -31.02 -55.87
N ILE A 69 54.67 -30.87 -57.11
CA ILE A 69 53.79 -29.76 -57.48
C ILE A 69 52.47 -29.84 -56.71
N LEU A 70 51.86 -31.03 -56.63
CA LEU A 70 50.65 -31.25 -55.84
C LEU A 70 50.88 -30.94 -54.36
N GLU A 71 51.99 -31.38 -53.77
CA GLU A 71 52.33 -31.07 -52.37
C GLU A 71 52.52 -29.56 -52.14
N LYS A 72 53.08 -28.85 -53.12
CA LYS A 72 53.20 -27.39 -53.04
C LYS A 72 51.84 -26.71 -53.08
N TYR A 73 50.91 -27.16 -53.93
CA TYR A 73 49.55 -26.66 -53.98
C TYR A 73 48.77 -26.98 -52.71
N THR A 74 48.88 -28.21 -52.17
CA THR A 74 48.20 -28.56 -50.91
C THR A 74 48.70 -27.71 -49.75
N ARG A 75 50.01 -27.46 -49.64
CA ARG A 75 50.56 -26.56 -48.60
C ARG A 75 50.06 -25.12 -48.78
N SER A 76 49.98 -24.63 -50.01
CA SER A 76 49.42 -23.31 -50.31
C SER A 76 47.94 -23.23 -49.91
N ASP A 77 47.15 -24.24 -50.26
CA ASP A 77 45.74 -24.33 -49.94
C ASP A 77 45.51 -24.46 -48.43
N GLU A 78 46.30 -25.26 -47.72
CA GLU A 78 46.26 -25.33 -46.25
C GLU A 78 46.54 -23.97 -45.61
N SER A 79 47.53 -23.23 -46.13
CA SER A 79 47.81 -21.87 -45.64
C SER A 79 46.62 -20.93 -45.90
N LYS A 80 45.97 -21.07 -47.06
CA LYS A 80 44.82 -20.26 -47.44
C LYS A 80 43.61 -20.60 -46.58
N VAL A 81 43.33 -21.88 -46.36
CA VAL A 81 42.29 -22.37 -45.47
C VAL A 81 42.50 -21.82 -44.07
N LYS A 82 43.71 -21.93 -43.50
CA LYS A 82 44.03 -21.35 -42.18
C LYS A 82 43.76 -19.84 -42.13
N SER A 83 44.16 -19.10 -43.17
CA SER A 83 43.91 -17.65 -43.25
C SER A 83 42.42 -17.30 -43.32
N LEU A 84 41.63 -18.09 -44.05
CA LEU A 84 40.20 -17.91 -44.18
C LEU A 84 39.47 -18.29 -42.90
N SER A 85 39.87 -19.39 -42.24
CA SER A 85 39.34 -19.80 -40.94
C SER A 85 39.56 -18.73 -39.87
N LEU A 86 40.77 -18.17 -39.77
CA LEU A 86 41.07 -17.06 -38.86
C LEU A 86 40.24 -15.82 -39.20
N LYS A 87 40.03 -15.53 -40.49
CA LYS A 87 39.18 -14.41 -40.91
C LYS A 87 37.72 -14.64 -40.55
N THR A 88 37.19 -15.86 -40.74
CA THR A 88 35.82 -16.19 -40.34
C THR A 88 35.65 -16.08 -38.84
N GLU A 89 36.61 -16.56 -38.05
CA GLU A 89 36.58 -16.48 -36.59
C GLU A 89 36.54 -15.02 -36.13
N LYS A 90 37.45 -14.18 -36.63
CA LYS A 90 37.43 -12.73 -36.33
C LYS A 90 36.11 -12.06 -36.72
N MET A 91 35.58 -12.34 -37.90
CA MET A 91 34.29 -11.78 -38.33
C MET A 91 33.14 -12.26 -37.45
N THR A 92 33.17 -13.51 -36.98
CA THR A 92 32.16 -14.03 -36.05
C THR A 92 32.27 -13.38 -34.67
N GLU A 93 33.47 -13.17 -34.14
CA GLU A 93 33.70 -12.46 -32.89
C GLU A 93 33.21 -11.00 -32.99
N GLU A 94 33.55 -10.30 -34.07
CA GLU A 94 33.08 -8.94 -34.34
C GLU A 94 31.55 -8.88 -34.45
N SER A 95 30.93 -9.84 -35.13
CA SER A 95 29.47 -9.94 -35.21
C SER A 95 28.83 -10.19 -33.85
N GLN A 96 29.41 -11.06 -33.02
CA GLN A 96 28.93 -11.31 -31.67
C GLN A 96 29.08 -10.08 -30.78
N LYS A 97 30.21 -9.38 -30.88
CA LYS A 97 30.45 -8.14 -30.14
C LYS A 97 29.43 -7.07 -30.52
N LYS A 98 29.22 -6.82 -31.82
CA LYS A 98 28.19 -5.88 -32.30
C LYS A 98 26.78 -6.28 -31.87
N ARG A 99 26.48 -7.58 -31.80
CA ARG A 99 25.18 -8.06 -31.28
C ARG A 99 25.02 -7.74 -29.80
N ARG A 100 26.04 -7.97 -28.98
CA ARG A 100 26.02 -7.62 -27.54
C ARG A 100 25.87 -6.11 -27.33
N ASP A 101 26.60 -5.31 -28.11
CA ASP A 101 26.51 -3.85 -28.06
C ASP A 101 25.09 -3.38 -28.44
N LEU A 102 24.49 -3.99 -29.48
CA LEU A 102 23.11 -3.70 -29.87
C LEU A 102 22.10 -4.11 -28.79
N GLU A 103 22.22 -5.30 -28.20
CA GLU A 103 21.36 -5.78 -27.10
C GLU A 103 21.45 -4.85 -25.88
N HIS A 104 22.65 -4.36 -25.58
CA HIS A 104 22.89 -3.41 -24.50
C HIS A 104 22.25 -2.04 -24.78
N GLU A 105 22.40 -1.50 -25.99
CA GLU A 105 21.76 -0.24 -26.38
C GLU A 105 20.23 -0.37 -26.49
N LEU A 106 19.71 -1.52 -26.92
CA LEU A 106 18.27 -1.82 -26.88
C LEU A 106 17.74 -1.85 -25.45
N SER A 107 18.50 -2.46 -24.53
CA SER A 107 18.14 -2.48 -23.12
C SER A 107 18.14 -1.06 -22.53
N ARG A 108 19.17 -0.25 -22.81
CA ARG A 108 19.26 1.16 -22.38
C ARG A 108 18.13 2.03 -22.92
N THR A 109 17.80 1.88 -24.19
CA THR A 109 16.70 2.64 -24.83
C THR A 109 15.35 2.20 -24.27
N SER A 110 15.14 0.90 -24.04
CA SER A 110 13.94 0.39 -23.39
C SER A 110 13.82 0.90 -21.95
N THR A 111 14.90 0.91 -21.15
CA THR A 111 14.85 1.46 -19.78
C THR A 111 14.56 2.95 -19.79
N ALA A 112 15.20 3.72 -20.68
CA ALA A 112 14.94 5.15 -20.82
C ALA A 112 13.49 5.44 -21.26
N GLN A 113 12.91 4.60 -22.13
CA GLN A 113 11.51 4.73 -22.52
C GLN A 113 10.57 4.46 -21.35
N VAL A 114 10.82 3.41 -20.55
CA VAL A 114 10.04 3.13 -19.32
C VAL A 114 10.15 4.27 -18.31
N GLU A 115 11.35 4.84 -18.13
CA GLU A 115 11.54 6.01 -17.28
C GLU A 115 10.75 7.21 -17.80
N LEU A 116 10.79 7.50 -19.11
CA LEU A 116 10.01 8.57 -19.71
C LEU A 116 8.50 8.37 -19.54
N ASP A 117 7.98 7.16 -19.80
CA ASP A 117 6.57 6.84 -19.62
C ASP A 117 6.14 7.02 -18.17
N LYS A 118 6.96 6.55 -17.23
CA LYS A 118 6.71 6.74 -15.80
C LYS A 118 6.73 8.22 -15.40
N THR A 119 7.70 9.01 -15.90
CA THR A 119 7.69 10.45 -15.64
C THR A 119 6.46 11.13 -16.23
N ALA A 120 5.98 10.71 -17.40
CA ALA A 120 4.77 11.25 -18.01
C ALA A 120 3.51 10.90 -17.20
N GLU A 121 3.42 9.69 -16.65
CA GLU A 121 2.36 9.30 -15.72
C GLU A 121 2.40 10.14 -14.43
N GLU A 122 3.59 10.31 -13.84
CA GLU A 122 3.79 11.16 -12.66
C GLU A 122 3.40 12.61 -12.95
N PHE A 123 3.75 13.15 -14.14
CA PHE A 123 3.33 14.49 -14.56
C PHE A 123 1.80 14.62 -14.67
N ARG A 124 1.12 13.63 -15.26
CA ARG A 124 -0.36 13.62 -15.34
C ARG A 124 -0.98 13.59 -13.94
N LYS A 125 -0.42 12.78 -13.03
CA LYS A 125 -0.89 12.67 -11.65
C LYS A 125 -0.72 13.99 -10.89
N ILE A 126 0.47 14.58 -10.92
CA ILE A 126 0.74 15.88 -10.29
C ILE A 126 -0.16 16.98 -10.88
N HIS A 127 -0.42 16.94 -12.19
CA HIS A 127 -1.31 17.91 -12.83
C HIS A 127 -2.75 17.76 -12.35
N ALA A 128 -3.25 16.53 -12.21
CA ALA A 128 -4.58 16.26 -11.66
C ALA A 128 -4.68 16.71 -10.18
N GLU A 129 -3.70 16.38 -9.36
CA GLU A 129 -3.62 16.80 -7.96
C GLU A 129 -3.58 18.34 -7.84
N ARG A 130 -2.83 19.02 -8.71
CA ARG A 130 -2.81 20.49 -8.77
C ARG A 130 -4.17 21.06 -9.14
N GLN A 131 -4.87 20.45 -10.10
CA GLN A 131 -6.20 20.91 -10.53
C GLN A 131 -7.22 20.74 -9.39
N GLU A 132 -7.21 19.62 -8.69
CA GLU A 132 -8.06 19.38 -7.52
C GLU A 132 -7.76 20.38 -6.41
N LEU A 133 -6.49 20.67 -6.13
CA LEU A 133 -6.10 21.67 -5.14
C LEU A 133 -6.58 23.08 -5.53
N LEU A 134 -6.52 23.43 -6.82
CA LEU A 134 -7.05 24.70 -7.32
C LEU A 134 -8.57 24.79 -7.17
N GLU A 135 -9.31 23.72 -7.49
CA GLU A 135 -10.77 23.68 -7.29
C GLU A 135 -11.15 23.79 -5.80
N GLN A 136 -10.41 23.10 -4.92
CA GLN A 136 -10.58 23.24 -3.48
C GLN A 136 -10.29 24.66 -3.01
N TRP A 137 -9.22 25.28 -3.51
CA TRP A 137 -8.84 26.65 -3.17
C TRP A 137 -9.88 27.66 -3.65
N GLU A 138 -10.36 27.56 -4.89
CA GLU A 138 -11.45 28.37 -5.44
C GLU A 138 -12.73 28.24 -4.60
N SER A 139 -13.11 27.01 -4.24
CA SER A 139 -14.26 26.75 -3.34
C SER A 139 -14.08 27.39 -1.96
N THR A 140 -12.88 27.34 -1.38
CA THR A 140 -12.62 28.00 -0.09
C THR A 140 -12.69 29.53 -0.20
N ILE A 141 -12.25 30.13 -1.31
CA ILE A 141 -12.39 31.57 -1.55
C ILE A 141 -13.86 31.94 -1.71
N GLU A 142 -14.65 31.19 -2.47
CA GLU A 142 -16.08 31.44 -2.61
C GLU A 142 -16.81 31.36 -1.26
N GLN A 143 -16.49 30.37 -0.43
CA GLN A 143 -17.04 30.24 0.91
C GLN A 143 -16.64 31.41 1.81
N MET A 144 -15.39 31.87 1.74
CA MET A 144 -14.91 33.03 2.49
C MET A 144 -15.63 34.31 2.04
N GLN A 145 -15.75 34.56 0.74
CA GLN A 145 -16.51 35.71 0.21
C GLN A 145 -17.98 35.67 0.64
N LYS A 146 -18.60 34.49 0.67
CA LYS A 146 -19.97 34.33 1.17
C LYS A 146 -20.07 34.65 2.67
N ARG A 147 -19.12 34.18 3.47
CA ARG A 147 -19.01 34.48 4.90
C ARG A 147 -18.80 35.97 5.16
N ASP A 148 -17.98 36.64 4.38
CA ASP A 148 -17.78 38.09 4.48
C ASP A 148 -19.08 38.86 4.21
N ARG A 149 -19.82 38.49 3.14
CA ARG A 149 -21.14 39.07 2.87
C ARG A 149 -22.14 38.81 3.99
N GLU A 150 -22.14 37.61 4.57
CA GLU A 150 -22.98 37.27 5.73
C GLU A 150 -22.58 38.10 6.96
N MET A 151 -21.29 38.30 7.22
CA MET A 151 -20.80 39.17 8.30
C MET A 151 -21.22 40.62 8.09
N ASP A 152 -21.11 41.15 6.87
CA ASP A 152 -21.56 42.50 6.54
C ASP A 152 -23.07 42.67 6.78
N GLN A 153 -23.87 41.69 6.35
CA GLN A 153 -25.31 41.68 6.62
C GLN A 153 -25.61 41.64 8.13
N LEU A 154 -24.92 40.79 8.88
CA LEU A 154 -25.08 40.71 10.34
C LEU A 154 -24.65 42.02 11.02
N ALA A 155 -23.59 42.69 10.53
CA ALA A 155 -23.15 43.98 11.04
C ALA A 155 -24.21 45.08 10.80
N VAL A 156 -24.85 45.09 9.63
CA VAL A 156 -25.98 45.99 9.34
C VAL A 156 -27.15 45.72 10.27
N ARG A 157 -27.59 44.46 10.42
CA ARG A 157 -28.67 44.09 11.36
C ARG A 157 -28.34 44.48 12.80
N LEU A 158 -27.08 44.31 13.23
CA LEU A 158 -26.63 44.72 14.56
C LEU A 158 -26.72 46.25 14.74
N ALA A 159 -26.38 47.02 13.70
CA ALA A 159 -26.51 48.48 13.72
C ALA A 159 -27.97 48.92 13.79
N GLU A 160 -28.86 48.27 13.04
CA GLU A 160 -30.32 48.48 13.11
C GLU A 160 -30.87 48.18 14.51
N PHE A 161 -30.54 47.03 15.09
CA PHE A 161 -30.94 46.70 16.45
C PHE A 161 -30.41 47.68 17.49
N ARG A 162 -29.18 48.18 17.33
CA ARG A 162 -28.63 49.22 18.23
C ARG A 162 -29.40 50.55 18.11
N LEU A 163 -29.85 50.91 16.91
CA LEU A 163 -30.69 52.09 16.71
C LEU A 163 -32.08 51.90 17.34
N GLU A 164 -32.69 50.72 17.18
CA GLU A 164 -33.96 50.40 17.83
C GLU A 164 -33.85 50.43 19.35
N VAL A 165 -32.79 49.85 19.92
CA VAL A 165 -32.54 49.88 21.37
C VAL A 165 -32.42 51.32 21.85
N ARG A 166 -31.64 52.17 21.17
CA ARG A 166 -31.55 53.60 21.52
C ARG A 166 -32.90 54.30 21.44
N SER A 167 -33.67 54.07 20.38
CA SER A 167 -35.02 54.65 20.25
C SER A 167 -35.96 54.20 21.37
N LYS A 168 -35.88 52.93 21.79
CA LYS A 168 -36.65 52.42 22.94
C LYS A 168 -36.16 53.01 24.25
N GLU A 169 -34.86 53.18 24.44
CA GLU A 169 -34.27 53.85 25.61
C GLU A 169 -34.72 55.31 25.71
N ASP A 170 -34.67 56.05 24.60
CA ASP A 170 -35.17 57.43 24.51
C ASP A 170 -36.66 57.50 24.86
N LEU A 171 -37.48 56.58 24.32
CA LEU A 171 -38.91 56.51 24.64
C LEU A 171 -39.16 56.18 26.11
N ILE A 172 -38.38 55.29 26.71
CA ILE A 172 -38.47 54.96 28.14
C ILE A 172 -38.11 56.20 28.97
N GLN A 173 -37.06 56.93 28.59
CA GLN A 173 -36.65 58.15 29.26
C GLN A 173 -37.71 59.25 29.16
N ASP A 174 -38.34 59.43 28.00
CA ASP A 174 -39.47 60.35 27.82
C ASP A 174 -40.68 59.95 28.67
N ARG A 175 -41.01 58.65 28.74
CA ARG A 175 -42.08 58.14 29.60
C ARG A 175 -41.77 58.34 31.08
N GLN A 176 -40.51 58.21 31.47
CA GLN A 176 -40.07 58.44 32.84
C GLN A 176 -40.12 59.92 33.21
N ASN A 177 -39.65 60.81 32.34
CA ASN A 177 -39.79 62.25 32.49
C ASN A 177 -41.26 62.68 32.58
N PHE A 178 -42.14 62.09 31.75
CA PHE A 178 -43.58 62.33 31.81
C PHE A 178 -44.18 61.87 33.15
N LEU A 179 -43.81 60.68 33.62
CA LEU A 179 -44.25 60.17 34.92
C LEU A 179 -43.81 61.10 36.06
N ASP A 180 -42.55 61.54 36.08
CA ASP A 180 -42.03 62.44 37.10
C ASP A 180 -42.76 63.80 37.08
N ASN A 181 -43.08 64.32 35.89
CA ASN A 181 -43.88 65.53 35.75
C ASN A 181 -45.31 65.35 36.28
N GLU A 182 -45.98 64.24 35.98
CA GLU A 182 -47.33 63.95 36.47
C GLU A 182 -47.34 63.71 37.99
N LEU A 183 -46.32 63.05 38.54
CA LEU A 183 -46.16 62.90 39.99
C LEU A 183 -46.01 64.27 40.68
N ASN A 184 -45.20 65.17 40.12
CA ASN A 184 -45.05 66.53 40.63
C ASN A 184 -46.36 67.33 40.52
N ASN A 185 -47.08 67.21 39.41
CA ASN A 185 -48.38 67.87 39.21
C ASN A 185 -49.43 67.37 40.21
N ASN A 186 -49.48 66.05 40.45
CA ASN A 186 -50.35 65.47 41.46
C ASN A 186 -49.99 65.97 42.87
N ALA A 187 -48.71 66.02 43.23
CA ALA A 187 -48.27 66.58 44.51
C ALA A 187 -48.66 68.07 44.67
N GLU A 188 -48.60 68.87 43.61
CA GLU A 188 -49.11 70.24 43.61
C GLU A 188 -50.63 70.32 43.77
N LYS A 189 -51.38 69.45 43.09
CA LYS A 189 -52.84 69.38 43.23
C LYS A 189 -53.25 68.96 44.63
N GLU A 190 -52.57 67.97 45.23
CA GLU A 190 -52.80 67.56 46.62
C GLU A 190 -52.56 68.73 47.59
N LYS A 191 -51.50 69.53 47.41
CA LYS A 191 -51.27 70.75 48.18
C LYS A 191 -52.41 71.77 48.01
N LYS A 192 -52.90 71.98 46.79
CA LYS A 192 -54.03 72.88 46.49
C LYS A 192 -55.34 72.39 47.11
N VAL A 193 -55.60 71.08 47.08
CA VAL A 193 -56.75 70.45 47.72
C VAL A 193 -56.65 70.64 49.24
N SER A 194 -55.51 70.33 49.86
CA SER A 194 -55.30 70.53 51.30
C SER A 194 -55.51 72.00 51.73
N ASN A 195 -55.04 72.96 50.94
CA ASN A 195 -55.27 74.38 51.21
C ASN A 195 -56.76 74.75 51.10
N SER A 196 -57.45 74.23 50.08
CA SER A 196 -58.89 74.46 49.86
C SER A 196 -59.73 73.82 50.98
N GLU A 197 -59.36 72.63 51.44
CA GLU A 197 -59.99 71.95 52.58
C GLU A 197 -59.82 72.75 53.88
N ARG A 198 -58.62 73.28 54.15
CA ARG A 198 -58.38 74.18 55.30
C ARG A 198 -59.23 75.44 55.20
N GLN A 199 -59.36 76.03 54.02
CA GLN A 199 -60.19 77.22 53.81
C GLN A 199 -61.68 76.89 53.99
N SER A 200 -62.14 75.76 53.47
CA SER A 200 -63.50 75.25 53.66
C SER A 200 -63.80 74.99 55.15
N ALA A 201 -62.85 74.43 55.91
CA ALA A 201 -62.98 74.25 57.35
C ALA A 201 -63.08 75.57 58.11
N LYS A 202 -62.28 76.59 57.75
CA LYS A 202 -62.39 77.95 58.31
C LYS A 202 -63.75 78.58 58.01
N LEU A 203 -64.24 78.45 56.78
CA LEU A 203 -65.56 78.98 56.40
C LEU A 203 -66.70 78.27 57.14
N ARG A 204 -66.59 76.95 57.38
CA ARG A 204 -67.55 76.22 58.22
C ARG A 204 -67.58 76.74 59.66
N LEU A 205 -66.42 77.01 60.26
CA LEU A 205 -66.32 77.62 61.59
C LEU A 205 -66.96 79.01 61.62
N HIS A 206 -66.63 79.88 60.65
CA HIS A 206 -67.24 81.20 60.55
C HIS A 206 -68.76 81.15 60.37
N TYR A 207 -69.26 80.21 59.57
CA TYR A 207 -70.70 79.99 59.42
C TYR A 207 -71.34 79.57 60.74
N GLN A 208 -70.70 78.67 61.48
CA GLN A 208 -71.20 78.20 62.77
C GLN A 208 -71.22 79.34 63.82
N ASP A 209 -70.18 80.18 63.86
CA ASP A 209 -70.15 81.37 64.72
C ASP A 209 -71.27 82.36 64.36
N ALA A 210 -71.46 82.63 63.06
CA ALA A 210 -72.53 83.51 62.59
C ALA A 210 -73.93 82.95 62.89
N GLU A 211 -74.12 81.63 62.81
CA GLU A 211 -75.39 80.99 63.19
C GLU A 211 -75.63 81.10 64.70
N ASN A 212 -74.59 80.94 65.53
CA ASN A 212 -74.70 81.16 66.98
C ASN A 212 -75.10 82.60 67.31
N ASP A 213 -74.52 83.59 66.62
CA ASP A 213 -74.90 85.00 66.79
C ASP A 213 -76.33 85.26 66.31
N ARG A 214 -76.76 84.64 65.20
CA ARG A 214 -78.14 84.73 64.71
C ARG A 214 -79.14 84.21 65.76
N VAL A 215 -78.82 83.09 66.41
CA VAL A 215 -79.65 82.53 67.50
C VAL A 215 -79.70 83.49 68.69
N ARG A 216 -78.56 84.05 69.11
CA ARG A 216 -78.52 85.05 70.20
C ARG A 216 -79.39 86.26 69.91
N PHE A 217 -79.30 86.82 68.70
CA PHE A 217 -80.14 87.97 68.32
C PHE A 217 -81.63 87.60 68.24
N GLN A 218 -81.95 86.36 67.91
CA GLN A 218 -83.33 85.90 67.93
C GLN A 218 -83.88 85.81 69.36
N ASP A 219 -83.09 85.33 70.32
CA ASP A 219 -83.47 85.31 71.74
C ASP A 219 -83.63 86.74 72.31
N GLU A 220 -82.75 87.67 71.92
CA GLU A 220 -82.88 89.10 72.25
C GLU A 220 -84.14 89.72 71.65
N LEU A 221 -84.50 89.35 70.42
CA LEU A 221 -85.74 89.82 69.78
C LEU A 221 -86.98 89.27 70.50
N GLU A 222 -86.97 88.00 70.91
CA GLU A 222 -88.07 87.40 71.65
C GLU A 222 -88.27 88.06 73.03
N THR A 223 -87.18 88.33 73.76
CA THR A 223 -87.26 89.06 75.04
C THR A 223 -87.79 90.49 74.87
N LEU A 224 -87.37 91.20 73.83
CA LEU A 224 -87.93 92.52 73.47
C LEU A 224 -89.42 92.42 73.12
N LYS A 225 -89.83 91.40 72.35
CA LYS A 225 -91.23 91.16 72.00
C LYS A 225 -92.09 90.91 73.23
N TYR A 226 -91.61 90.11 74.19
CA TYR A 226 -92.28 89.91 75.47
C TYR A 226 -92.44 91.22 76.27
N SER A 227 -91.44 92.09 76.26
CA SER A 227 -91.50 93.41 76.90
C SER A 227 -92.53 94.34 76.24
N VAL A 228 -92.57 94.36 74.90
CA VAL A 228 -93.55 95.13 74.13
C VAL A 228 -94.98 94.60 74.36
N ASP A 229 -95.18 93.29 74.36
CA ASP A 229 -96.50 92.70 74.63
C ASP A 229 -96.99 93.01 76.05
N ARG A 230 -96.08 93.06 77.03
CA ARG A 230 -96.43 93.41 78.43
C ARG A 230 -96.79 94.89 78.56
N THR A 231 -95.98 95.79 77.99
CA THR A 231 -96.28 97.23 77.96
C THR A 231 -97.55 97.55 77.18
N GLY A 232 -97.83 96.82 76.10
CA GLY A 232 -99.10 96.90 75.35
C GLY A 232 -100.31 96.47 76.18
N LYS A 233 -100.20 95.40 76.97
CA LYS A 233 -101.25 94.99 77.92
C LYS A 233 -101.48 96.04 79.01
N ASP A 234 -100.43 96.62 79.58
CA ASP A 234 -100.55 97.65 80.61
C ASP A 234 -101.20 98.94 80.08
N LEU A 235 -100.88 99.35 78.84
CA LEU A 235 -101.50 100.50 78.17
C LEU A 235 -102.99 100.27 77.91
N ASN A 236 -103.38 99.08 77.45
CA ASN A 236 -104.79 98.73 77.25
C ASN A 236 -105.57 98.74 78.56
N ASN A 237 -105.02 98.18 79.63
CA ASN A 237 -105.61 98.24 80.96
C ASN A 237 -105.81 99.69 81.47
N ALA A 238 -104.88 100.60 81.15
CA ALA A 238 -105.00 102.02 81.49
C ALA A 238 -106.10 102.72 80.66
N ARG A 239 -106.23 102.38 79.36
CA ARG A 239 -107.30 102.89 78.49
C ARG A 239 -108.68 102.47 78.96
N ASP A 240 -108.83 101.21 79.38
CA ASP A 240 -110.11 100.71 79.90
C ASP A 240 -110.55 101.42 81.18
N LYS A 241 -109.61 101.68 82.11
CA LYS A 241 -109.86 102.49 83.31
C LYS A 241 -110.24 103.94 82.99
N SER A 242 -109.68 104.53 81.94
CA SER A 242 -110.06 105.88 81.50
C SER A 242 -111.46 105.91 80.90
N ASN A 243 -111.82 104.87 80.14
CA ASN A 243 -113.14 104.75 79.52
C ASN A 243 -114.26 104.52 80.54
N THR A 244 -114.01 103.77 81.63
CA THR A 244 -114.98 103.62 82.72
C THR A 244 -115.22 104.94 83.45
N LEU A 245 -114.17 105.69 83.78
CA LEU A 245 -114.31 107.02 84.39
C LEU A 245 -115.06 108.01 83.50
N LYS A 246 -114.85 107.99 82.18
CA LYS A 246 -115.62 108.82 81.23
C LYS A 246 -117.12 108.48 81.22
N LYS A 247 -117.49 107.21 81.40
CA LYS A 247 -118.89 106.78 81.47
C LYS A 247 -119.57 107.26 82.76
N GLU A 248 -118.87 107.28 83.89
CA GLU A 248 -119.41 107.78 85.18
C GLU A 248 -119.66 109.29 85.20
N VAL A 249 -118.87 110.08 84.47
CA VAL A 249 -119.10 111.53 84.36
C VAL A 249 -120.39 111.81 83.57
N ARG A 250 -120.61 111.11 82.46
CA ARG A 250 -121.83 111.28 81.63
C ARG A 250 -123.11 111.00 82.42
N THR A 251 -123.13 109.92 83.20
CA THR A 251 -124.32 109.54 83.98
C THR A 251 -124.63 110.49 85.13
N ARG A 252 -123.64 111.22 85.67
CA ARG A 252 -123.89 112.30 86.65
C ARG A 252 -124.42 113.59 86.01
N GLN A 253 -124.04 113.86 84.76
CA GLN A 253 -124.50 115.03 84.01
C GLN A 253 -125.99 114.92 83.62
N GLU A 254 -126.42 113.74 83.19
CA GLU A 254 -127.82 113.45 82.84
C GLU A 254 -128.76 113.62 84.05
N LYS A 255 -128.35 113.13 85.23
CA LYS A 255 -129.14 113.26 86.47
C LYS A 255 -129.33 114.70 86.97
N LEU A 256 -128.43 115.62 86.62
CA LEU A 256 -128.55 117.04 87.00
C LEU A 256 -129.58 117.78 86.13
N SER A 257 -129.67 117.40 84.86
CA SER A 257 -130.62 117.93 83.87
C SER A 257 -132.07 117.58 84.23
N ASP A 258 -132.31 116.34 84.66
CA ASP A 258 -133.67 115.87 84.95
C ASP A 258 -134.29 116.58 86.16
N VAL A 259 -133.51 116.84 87.21
CA VAL A 259 -133.97 117.53 88.44
C VAL A 259 -134.23 119.03 88.20
N GLN A 260 -133.56 119.64 87.22
CA GLN A 260 -133.82 121.03 86.83
C GLN A 260 -135.17 121.17 86.09
N ASN A 261 -135.50 120.21 85.23
CA ASN A 261 -136.76 120.21 84.47
C ASN A 261 -137.99 119.97 85.36
N GLU A 262 -137.86 119.15 86.42
CA GLU A 262 -138.97 118.91 87.37
C GLU A 262 -139.30 120.14 88.24
N ARG A 263 -138.30 120.98 88.56
CA ARG A 263 -138.50 122.20 89.35
C ARG A 263 -139.28 123.28 88.59
N ASP A 264 -139.05 123.39 87.28
CA ASP A 264 -139.67 124.44 86.46
C ASP A 264 -141.13 124.08 86.10
N MET A 265 -141.46 122.80 85.95
CA MET A 265 -142.82 122.31 85.76
C MET A 265 -143.73 122.46 87.00
N LEU A 266 -143.18 122.35 88.21
CA LEU A 266 -143.93 122.53 89.46
C LEU A 266 -144.21 124.01 89.79
N ASN A 267 -143.34 124.94 89.37
CA ASN A 267 -143.58 126.39 89.51
C ASN A 267 -144.62 126.93 88.53
N LEU A 268 -144.82 126.30 87.36
CA LEU A 268 -145.89 126.67 86.42
C LEU A 268 -147.28 126.24 86.93
N ARG A 269 -147.39 125.02 87.49
CA ARG A 269 -148.65 124.47 88.04
C ARG A 269 -149.16 125.16 89.31
N LEU A 270 -148.29 125.84 90.07
CA LEU A 270 -148.69 126.63 91.25
C LEU A 270 -149.28 128.01 90.86
N LYS A 271 -149.01 128.52 89.65
CA LYS A 271 -149.58 129.78 89.15
C LYS A 271 -150.96 129.62 88.50
N GLU A 272 -151.23 128.50 87.83
CA GLU A 272 -152.53 128.25 87.19
C GLU A 272 -153.63 127.85 88.18
N THR A 273 -153.28 127.46 89.41
CA THR A 273 -154.24 127.01 90.43
C THR A 273 -154.81 128.11 91.32
N ILE A 274 -154.43 129.38 91.12
CA ILE A 274 -154.96 130.52 91.90
C ILE A 274 -156.08 131.27 91.15
N GLU A 275 -156.29 131.06 89.84
CA GLU A 275 -157.26 131.84 89.05
C GLU A 275 -158.07 131.01 88.04
N SER A 276 -158.98 130.14 88.51
CA SER A 276 -160.31 129.95 87.89
C SER A 276 -161.13 128.89 88.64
N THR A 277 -162.18 129.35 89.30
CA THR A 277 -163.29 128.56 89.85
C THR A 277 -164.14 127.96 88.73
N MET A 278 -164.48 126.67 88.76
CA MET A 278 -165.75 126.11 88.24
C MET A 278 -166.00 124.65 88.72
N THR A 279 -167.28 124.27 88.69
CA THR A 279 -168.01 123.30 89.54
C THR A 279 -168.13 121.85 89.03
N ALA A 280 -168.64 120.97 89.90
CA ALA A 280 -168.54 119.51 89.89
C ALA A 280 -169.32 118.72 88.83
N GLU A 281 -170.09 119.35 87.93
CA GLU A 281 -170.92 118.62 86.95
C GLU A 281 -170.27 118.43 85.57
N GLU A 282 -169.22 119.19 85.22
CA GLU A 282 -168.50 119.02 83.93
C GLU A 282 -167.44 117.91 83.96
N ARG A 283 -167.13 117.32 85.13
CA ARG A 283 -166.10 116.28 85.29
C ARG A 283 -166.53 114.87 84.89
N ALA A 284 -167.83 114.60 84.78
CA ALA A 284 -168.33 113.26 84.47
C ALA A 284 -168.39 112.95 82.96
N PHE A 285 -168.64 113.95 82.10
CA PHE A 285 -168.77 113.75 80.65
C PHE A 285 -167.41 113.58 79.94
N ALA A 286 -166.36 114.23 80.44
CA ALA A 286 -165.01 114.14 79.85
C ALA A 286 -164.34 112.75 80.05
N MET A 287 -164.69 112.02 81.10
CA MET A 287 -164.08 110.73 81.40
C MET A 287 -164.65 109.59 80.54
N GLU A 288 -165.90 109.70 80.09
CA GLU A 288 -166.56 108.67 79.26
C GLU A 288 -166.19 108.78 77.76
N GLN A 289 -165.78 109.97 77.31
CA GLN A 289 -165.29 110.19 75.94
C GLN A 289 -163.85 109.68 75.75
N LEU A 290 -162.98 109.79 76.76
CA LEU A 290 -161.62 109.24 76.77
C LEU A 290 -161.59 107.69 76.72
N LEU A 291 -162.60 107.01 77.26
CA LEU A 291 -162.62 105.55 77.35
C LEU A 291 -162.98 104.88 76.00
N LYS A 292 -163.75 105.55 75.14
CA LYS A 292 -164.07 105.08 73.78
C LYS A 292 -162.90 105.23 72.79
N GLU A 293 -162.07 106.26 72.95
CA GLU A 293 -160.90 106.47 72.08
C GLU A 293 -159.78 105.45 72.34
N GLU A 294 -159.54 105.07 73.60
CA GLU A 294 -158.54 104.04 73.92
C GLU A 294 -158.96 102.62 73.49
N GLN A 295 -160.25 102.30 73.49
CA GLN A 295 -160.73 100.99 73.02
C GLN A 295 -160.56 100.79 71.50
N ALA A 296 -160.65 101.85 70.69
CA ALA A 296 -160.40 101.78 69.25
C ALA A 296 -158.91 101.57 68.92
N ARG A 297 -158.01 102.11 69.75
CA ARG A 297 -156.56 102.03 69.56
C ARG A 297 -156.00 100.62 69.79
N ILE A 298 -156.58 99.89 70.74
CA ILE A 298 -156.17 98.51 71.08
C ILE A 298 -156.49 97.54 69.92
N GLN A 299 -157.66 97.66 69.27
CA GLN A 299 -158.03 96.77 68.15
C GLN A 299 -157.16 96.94 66.89
N GLN A 300 -156.53 98.10 66.70
CA GLN A 300 -155.67 98.35 65.54
C GLN A 300 -154.28 97.71 65.71
N VAL A 301 -153.75 97.70 66.95
CA VAL A 301 -152.46 97.07 67.29
C VAL A 301 -152.54 95.53 67.18
N GLU A 302 -153.68 94.92 67.54
CA GLU A 302 -153.84 93.46 67.43
C GLU A 302 -153.83 92.95 65.97
N LYS A 303 -154.32 93.75 65.01
CA LYS A 303 -154.30 93.39 63.58
C LYS A 303 -152.89 93.45 62.97
N GLU A 304 -152.07 94.40 63.38
CA GLU A 304 -150.69 94.51 62.89
C GLU A 304 -149.79 93.37 63.40
N LEU A 305 -150.03 92.92 64.63
CA LEU A 305 -149.29 91.83 65.26
C LEU A 305 -149.56 90.47 64.59
N ALA A 306 -150.79 90.23 64.11
CA ALA A 306 -151.14 89.03 63.35
C ALA A 306 -150.42 88.97 61.99
N ARG A 307 -150.36 90.09 61.25
CA ARG A 307 -149.68 90.16 59.94
C ARG A 307 -148.17 89.91 60.05
N LEU A 308 -147.53 90.42 61.10
CA LEU A 308 -146.08 90.24 61.31
C LEU A 308 -145.71 88.79 61.62
N ARG A 309 -146.56 88.04 62.33
CA ARG A 309 -146.32 86.61 62.62
C ARG A 309 -146.38 85.74 61.36
N GLU A 310 -147.26 86.05 60.41
CA GLU A 310 -147.37 85.29 59.16
C GLU A 310 -146.14 85.49 58.24
N ILE A 311 -145.62 86.73 58.17
CA ILE A 311 -144.39 87.04 57.42
C ILE A 311 -143.18 86.31 58.03
N GLN A 312 -143.10 86.25 59.37
CA GLN A 312 -142.03 85.57 60.08
C GLN A 312 -141.98 84.08 59.71
N PHE A 313 -143.14 83.40 59.69
CA PHE A 313 -143.21 81.98 59.37
C PHE A 313 -142.72 81.67 57.95
N ARG A 314 -143.17 82.42 56.94
CA ARG A 314 -142.70 82.24 55.54
C ARG A 314 -141.19 82.42 55.40
N LYS A 315 -140.61 83.41 56.07
CA LYS A 315 -139.15 83.67 55.99
C LYS A 315 -138.32 82.56 56.64
N THR A 316 -138.81 81.93 57.71
CA THR A 316 -138.16 80.75 58.29
C THR A 316 -138.21 79.52 57.39
N GLU A 317 -139.30 79.32 56.65
CA GLU A 317 -139.44 78.21 55.70
C GLU A 317 -138.49 78.37 54.50
N GLU A 318 -138.42 79.58 53.92
CA GLU A 318 -137.45 79.92 52.88
C GLU A 318 -135.99 79.70 53.36
N LEU A 319 -135.65 80.15 54.57
CA LEU A 319 -134.32 79.95 55.16
C LEU A 319 -133.96 78.46 55.28
N HIS A 320 -134.92 77.61 55.67
CA HIS A 320 -134.69 76.18 55.81
C HIS A 320 -134.39 75.52 54.46
N THR A 321 -135.14 75.86 53.40
CA THR A 321 -134.89 75.33 52.05
C THR A 321 -133.52 75.74 51.49
N CYS A 322 -133.07 76.97 51.77
CA CYS A 322 -131.73 77.42 51.38
C CYS A 322 -130.60 76.66 52.11
N LYS A 323 -130.76 76.38 53.42
CA LYS A 323 -129.77 75.58 54.17
C LYS A 323 -129.63 74.14 53.65
N MET A 324 -130.74 73.53 53.23
CA MET A 324 -130.70 72.19 52.64
C MET A 324 -129.96 72.19 51.29
N LYS A 325 -130.14 73.23 50.46
CA LYS A 325 -129.38 73.39 49.21
C LYS A 325 -127.88 73.61 49.45
N GLU A 326 -127.53 74.40 50.46
CA GLU A 326 -126.13 74.61 50.88
C GLU A 326 -125.46 73.30 51.31
N GLN A 327 -126.13 72.48 52.12
CA GLN A 327 -125.59 71.18 52.53
C GLN A 327 -125.36 70.23 51.34
N ASN A 328 -126.31 70.15 50.40
CA ASN A 328 -126.17 69.29 49.22
C ASN A 328 -124.99 69.73 48.32
N THR A 329 -124.86 71.03 48.05
CA THR A 329 -123.73 71.56 47.25
C THR A 329 -122.38 71.38 47.96
N SER A 330 -122.33 71.50 49.28
CA SER A 330 -121.12 71.21 50.07
C SER A 330 -120.70 69.74 49.94
N ALA A 331 -121.66 68.81 49.98
CA ALA A 331 -121.40 67.38 49.77
C ALA A 331 -120.86 67.08 48.36
N GLU A 332 -121.41 67.72 47.32
CA GLU A 332 -120.92 67.60 45.94
C GLU A 332 -119.49 68.17 45.76
N ILE A 333 -119.19 69.29 46.40
CA ILE A 333 -117.84 69.88 46.41
C ILE A 333 -116.84 68.94 47.10
N GLN A 334 -117.22 68.31 48.21
CA GLN A 334 -116.37 67.34 48.90
C GLN A 334 -116.14 66.08 48.05
N GLY A 335 -117.19 65.56 47.39
CA GLY A 335 -117.08 64.46 46.43
C GLY A 335 -116.14 64.78 45.27
N SER A 336 -116.25 65.98 44.70
CA SER A 336 -115.39 66.45 43.60
C SER A 336 -113.93 66.65 44.05
N ARG A 337 -113.71 67.18 45.26
CA ARG A 337 -112.36 67.32 45.85
C ARG A 337 -111.71 65.95 46.10
N ALA A 338 -112.47 64.96 46.53
CA ALA A 338 -111.98 63.60 46.71
C ALA A 338 -111.59 62.96 45.36
N ALA A 339 -112.42 63.13 44.32
CA ALA A 339 -112.10 62.68 42.96
C ALA A 339 -110.83 63.35 42.40
N SER A 340 -110.65 64.65 42.63
CA SER A 340 -109.46 65.38 42.20
C SER A 340 -108.18 64.93 42.91
N ARG A 341 -108.24 64.57 44.20
CA ARG A 341 -107.10 63.96 44.91
C ARG A 341 -106.77 62.57 44.39
N ASN A 342 -107.77 61.77 44.06
CA ASN A 342 -107.57 60.44 43.48
C ASN A 342 -106.94 60.52 42.08
N LEU A 343 -107.36 61.47 41.25
CA LEU A 343 -106.73 61.72 39.95
C LEU A 343 -105.29 62.23 40.10
N SER A 344 -105.03 63.14 41.03
CA SER A 344 -103.67 63.64 41.31
C SER A 344 -102.72 62.53 41.80
N SER A 345 -103.19 61.62 42.65
CA SER A 345 -102.38 60.46 43.07
C SER A 345 -102.14 59.46 41.94
N LYS A 346 -103.10 59.29 41.00
CA LYS A 346 -102.91 58.50 39.78
C LYS A 346 -101.87 59.13 38.86
N LEU A 347 -101.89 60.46 38.71
CA LEU A 347 -100.94 61.23 37.91
C LEU A 347 -99.52 61.07 38.47
N HIS A 348 -99.37 61.20 39.80
CA HIS A 348 -98.08 61.04 40.44
C HIS A 348 -97.50 59.62 40.30
N LYS A 349 -98.35 58.58 40.32
CA LYS A 349 -97.94 57.21 40.01
C LYS A 349 -97.46 57.06 38.57
N LEU A 350 -98.17 57.65 37.61
CA LEU A 350 -97.77 57.63 36.20
C LEU A 350 -96.45 58.38 35.97
N ASP A 351 -96.22 59.51 36.64
CA ASP A 351 -94.95 60.24 36.58
C ASP A 351 -93.80 59.40 37.16
N GLN A 352 -94.04 58.71 38.29
CA GLN A 352 -93.05 57.85 38.91
C GLN A 352 -92.72 56.63 38.04
N ASP A 353 -93.71 56.07 37.34
CA ASP A 353 -93.50 54.99 36.39
C ASP A 353 -92.80 55.49 35.11
N SER A 354 -93.04 56.72 34.67
CA SER A 354 -92.29 57.36 33.58
C SER A 354 -90.82 57.56 33.91
N LEU A 355 -90.50 58.01 35.14
CA LEU A 355 -89.11 58.13 35.60
C LEU A 355 -88.41 56.77 35.64
N LYS A 356 -89.07 55.72 36.15
CA LYS A 356 -88.53 54.36 36.11
C LYS A 356 -88.32 53.86 34.68
N GLN A 357 -89.23 54.19 33.75
CA GLN A 357 -89.05 53.85 32.34
C GLN A 357 -87.86 54.58 31.72
N GLN A 358 -87.61 55.85 32.09
CA GLN A 358 -86.40 56.57 31.67
C GLN A 358 -85.12 55.95 32.24
N GLU A 359 -85.11 55.53 33.52
CA GLU A 359 -83.98 54.80 34.10
C GLU A 359 -83.72 53.46 33.40
N ILE A 360 -84.78 52.71 33.09
CA ILE A 360 -84.68 51.46 32.33
C ILE A 360 -84.14 51.72 30.92
N LEU A 361 -84.62 52.77 30.24
CA LEU A 361 -84.11 53.16 28.92
C LEU A 361 -82.63 53.53 28.98
N TYR A 362 -82.20 54.34 29.95
CA TYR A 362 -80.78 54.65 30.14
C TYR A 362 -79.92 53.41 30.41
N MET A 363 -80.40 52.50 31.25
CA MET A 363 -79.73 51.22 31.52
C MET A 363 -79.63 50.35 30.26
N GLN A 364 -80.70 50.30 29.46
CA GLN A 364 -80.72 49.58 28.20
C GLN A 364 -79.81 50.23 27.15
N ASP A 365 -79.79 51.55 27.03
CA ASP A 365 -78.89 52.29 26.13
C ASP A 365 -77.42 52.07 26.50
N PHE A 366 -77.11 52.03 27.80
CA PHE A 366 -75.77 51.70 28.26
C PHE A 366 -75.38 50.25 27.92
N GLN A 367 -76.31 49.29 28.10
CA GLN A 367 -76.09 47.91 27.67
C GLN A 367 -75.95 47.79 26.15
N ILE A 368 -76.75 48.53 25.37
CA ILE A 368 -76.65 48.60 23.91
C ILE A 368 -75.28 49.13 23.53
N GLN A 369 -74.78 50.23 24.12
CA GLN A 369 -73.44 50.73 23.84
C GLN A 369 -72.33 49.74 24.21
N GLN A 370 -72.49 48.97 25.30
CA GLN A 370 -71.53 47.91 25.63
C GLN A 370 -71.58 46.76 24.62
N LEU A 371 -72.78 46.37 24.19
CA LEU A 371 -72.99 45.34 23.19
C LEU A 371 -72.52 45.80 21.81
N GLU A 372 -72.72 47.05 21.42
CA GLU A 372 -72.18 47.67 20.22
C GLU A 372 -70.64 47.68 20.25
N ARG A 373 -70.01 48.06 21.37
CA ARG A 373 -68.55 47.97 21.51
C ARG A 373 -68.01 46.54 21.49
N LYS A 374 -68.80 45.56 21.95
CA LYS A 374 -68.47 44.12 21.82
C LYS A 374 -68.70 43.64 20.40
N PHE A 375 -69.76 44.09 19.75
CA PHE A 375 -70.16 43.76 18.40
C PHE A 375 -69.17 44.32 17.38
N MET A 376 -68.74 45.59 17.49
CA MET A 376 -67.67 46.17 16.68
C MET A 376 -66.36 45.39 16.83
N ARG A 377 -66.03 44.97 18.07
CA ARG A 377 -64.87 44.09 18.30
C ARG A 377 -65.04 42.70 17.71
N MET A 378 -66.25 42.12 17.72
CA MET A 378 -66.54 40.81 17.10
C MET A 378 -66.66 40.89 15.56
N GLN A 379 -67.07 42.04 15.00
CA GLN A 379 -67.09 42.32 13.56
C GLN A 379 -65.68 42.61 12.99
N GLY A 380 -64.66 42.71 13.84
CA GLY A 380 -63.27 42.86 13.43
C GLY A 380 -62.77 44.30 13.33
N GLU A 381 -63.56 45.28 13.77
CA GLU A 381 -63.07 46.65 13.96
C GLU A 381 -62.21 46.72 15.23
N ARG A 382 -60.90 46.54 15.02
CA ARG A 382 -59.84 46.84 15.98
C ARG A 382 -59.45 48.31 15.88
N SER A 383 -58.91 48.87 16.96
CA SER A 383 -58.30 50.21 16.93
C SER A 383 -57.25 50.29 15.80
N ASN A 384 -57.14 51.43 15.11
CA ASN A 384 -56.17 51.60 14.03
C ASN A 384 -54.73 51.28 14.47
N GLU A 385 -54.39 51.55 15.74
CA GLU A 385 -53.08 51.20 16.32
C GLU A 385 -52.88 49.69 16.46
N GLU A 386 -53.90 48.94 16.94
CA GLU A 386 -53.81 47.48 17.01
C GLU A 386 -53.74 46.85 15.62
N LYS A 387 -54.40 47.46 14.62
CA LYS A 387 -54.38 46.99 13.24
C LYS A 387 -52.99 47.17 12.62
N GLN A 388 -52.36 48.33 12.84
CA GLN A 388 -50.98 48.61 12.41
C GLN A 388 -49.97 47.66 13.07
N LEU A 389 -50.07 47.45 14.39
CA LEU A 389 -49.19 46.50 15.10
C LEU A 389 -49.34 45.07 14.60
N LEU A 390 -50.57 44.64 14.30
CA LEU A 390 -50.83 43.31 13.73
C LEU A 390 -50.33 43.22 12.28
N GLU A 391 -50.45 44.27 11.47
CA GLU A 391 -49.91 44.32 10.11
C GLU A 391 -48.37 44.33 10.08
N GLU A 392 -47.72 45.05 11.00
CA GLU A 392 -46.27 44.95 11.22
C GLU A 392 -45.88 43.53 11.63
N LYS A 393 -46.61 42.92 12.57
CA LYS A 393 -46.34 41.53 12.98
C LYS A 393 -46.54 40.54 11.84
N ILE A 394 -47.53 40.76 10.98
CA ILE A 394 -47.77 39.94 9.78
C ILE A 394 -46.61 40.13 8.79
N LYS A 395 -46.13 41.35 8.57
CA LYS A 395 -44.95 41.62 7.71
C LYS A 395 -43.69 40.96 8.25
N GLU A 396 -43.45 41.06 9.55
CA GLU A 396 -42.30 40.42 10.20
C GLU A 396 -42.37 38.88 10.06
N LEU A 397 -43.53 38.28 10.36
CA LEU A 397 -43.73 36.84 10.24
C LEU A 397 -43.67 36.35 8.78
N SER A 398 -44.15 37.15 7.82
CA SER A 398 -44.03 36.82 6.39
C SER A 398 -42.59 36.93 5.88
N SER A 399 -41.83 37.93 6.34
CA SER A 399 -40.39 38.03 6.08
C SER A 399 -39.62 36.83 6.66
N GLN A 400 -39.93 36.44 7.90
CA GLN A 400 -39.32 35.24 8.50
C GLN A 400 -39.69 33.97 7.73
N LEU A 401 -40.93 33.84 7.27
CA LEU A 401 -41.37 32.72 6.45
C LEU A 401 -40.64 32.67 5.10
N GLU A 402 -40.42 33.83 4.46
CA GLU A 402 -39.63 33.93 3.22
C GLU A 402 -38.15 33.57 3.45
N GLU A 403 -37.52 34.06 4.52
CA GLU A 403 -36.17 33.66 4.90
C GLU A 403 -36.09 32.13 5.10
N GLN A 404 -37.02 31.54 5.86
CA GLN A 404 -37.05 30.09 6.08
C GLN A 404 -37.32 29.30 4.80
N ASN A 405 -38.20 29.78 3.91
CA ASN A 405 -38.43 29.17 2.61
C ASN A 405 -37.18 29.24 1.72
N SER A 406 -36.42 30.34 1.78
CA SER A 406 -35.15 30.47 1.04
C SER A 406 -34.09 29.50 1.56
N VAL A 407 -33.99 29.32 2.89
CA VAL A 407 -33.10 28.34 3.52
C VAL A 407 -33.52 26.91 3.15
N HIS A 408 -34.82 26.61 3.18
CA HIS A 408 -35.34 25.31 2.75
C HIS A 408 -35.03 25.03 1.28
N ALA A 409 -35.21 26.03 0.40
CA ALA A 409 -34.87 25.90 -1.02
C ALA A 409 -33.37 25.64 -1.23
N LEU A 410 -32.50 26.34 -0.50
CA LEU A 410 -31.05 26.12 -0.52
C LEU A 410 -30.68 24.70 -0.04
N LEU A 411 -31.22 24.26 1.09
CA LEU A 411 -31.00 22.91 1.63
C LEU A 411 -31.51 21.84 0.66
N THR A 412 -32.65 22.06 0.02
CA THR A 412 -33.20 21.15 -1.00
C THR A 412 -32.26 21.06 -2.22
N ALA A 413 -31.70 22.19 -2.68
CA ALA A 413 -30.72 22.21 -3.76
C ALA A 413 -29.42 21.49 -3.37
N GLN A 414 -28.93 21.69 -2.14
CA GLN A 414 -27.76 20.99 -1.60
C GLN A 414 -27.99 19.47 -1.48
N MET A 415 -29.16 19.05 -0.99
CA MET A 415 -29.53 17.62 -0.95
C MET A 415 -29.59 17.02 -2.35
N LYS A 416 -30.09 17.76 -3.34
CA LYS A 416 -30.12 17.30 -4.73
C LYS A 416 -28.70 17.15 -5.30
N LYS A 417 -27.82 18.11 -5.05
CA LYS A 417 -26.40 18.05 -5.43
C LYS A 417 -25.70 16.85 -4.79
N LEU A 418 -25.85 16.66 -3.48
CA LEU A 418 -25.32 15.49 -2.77
C LEU A 418 -25.91 14.18 -3.31
N GLY A 419 -27.18 14.16 -3.69
CA GLY A 419 -27.82 13.01 -4.32
C GLY A 419 -27.22 12.68 -5.70
N ASP A 420 -26.90 13.70 -6.51
CA ASP A 420 -26.24 13.52 -7.80
C ASP A 420 -24.77 13.10 -7.64
N ASP A 421 -24.06 13.65 -6.66
CA ASP A 421 -22.68 13.27 -6.33
C ASP A 421 -22.64 11.81 -5.84
N LEU A 422 -23.56 11.40 -4.95
CA LEU A 422 -23.71 10.01 -4.53
C LEU A 422 -23.98 9.07 -5.73
N ARG A 423 -24.74 9.52 -6.74
CA ARG A 423 -24.97 8.73 -7.96
C ARG A 423 -23.74 8.67 -8.87
N ARG A 424 -22.88 9.69 -8.88
CA ARG A 424 -21.59 9.64 -9.58
C ARG A 424 -20.65 8.66 -8.89
N GLU A 425 -20.48 8.79 -7.58
CA GLU A 425 -19.65 7.88 -6.78
C GLU A 425 -20.10 6.43 -6.91
N LYS A 426 -21.42 6.16 -6.86
CA LYS A 426 -21.94 4.80 -7.10
C LYS A 426 -21.61 4.26 -8.49
N ARG A 427 -21.59 5.11 -9.53
CA ARG A 427 -21.21 4.70 -10.88
C ARG A 427 -19.70 4.44 -10.99
N TYR A 428 -18.87 5.27 -10.37
CA TYR A 428 -17.44 5.01 -10.29
C TYR A 428 -17.12 3.72 -9.54
N LEU A 429 -17.83 3.47 -8.43
CA LEU A 429 -17.68 2.24 -7.66
C LEU A 429 -18.10 1.01 -8.48
N ALA A 430 -19.22 1.09 -9.23
CA ALA A 430 -19.63 0.01 -10.13
C ALA A 430 -18.62 -0.23 -11.26
N SER A 431 -18.09 0.82 -11.88
CA SER A 431 -17.03 0.72 -12.90
C SER A 431 -15.76 0.09 -12.31
N GLY A 432 -15.37 0.48 -11.09
CA GLY A 432 -14.23 -0.11 -10.39
C GLY A 432 -14.45 -1.58 -10.02
N ASP A 433 -15.69 -1.97 -9.68
CA ASP A 433 -16.06 -3.37 -9.43
C ASP A 433 -16.03 -4.20 -10.73
N GLU A 434 -16.45 -3.64 -11.86
CA GLU A 434 -16.30 -4.26 -13.19
C GLU A 434 -14.82 -4.44 -13.56
N GLU A 435 -14.01 -3.40 -13.45
CA GLU A 435 -12.55 -3.47 -13.70
C GLU A 435 -11.88 -4.50 -12.78
N LYS A 436 -12.28 -4.55 -11.51
CA LYS A 436 -11.79 -5.56 -10.57
C LYS A 436 -12.18 -6.97 -10.99
N SER A 437 -13.41 -7.17 -11.46
CA SER A 437 -13.86 -8.47 -11.98
C SER A 437 -13.04 -8.88 -13.19
N ASP A 438 -12.79 -7.97 -14.12
CA ASP A 438 -11.98 -8.21 -15.32
C ASP A 438 -10.53 -8.56 -14.96
N LEU A 439 -9.94 -7.84 -14.00
CA LEU A 439 -8.60 -8.13 -13.49
C LEU A 439 -8.54 -9.49 -12.78
N ILE A 440 -9.59 -9.87 -12.03
CA ILE A 440 -9.67 -11.20 -11.40
C ILE A 440 -9.73 -12.28 -12.49
N SER A 441 -10.56 -12.14 -13.51
CA SER A 441 -10.59 -13.07 -14.65
C SER A 441 -9.24 -13.13 -15.36
N LYS A 442 -8.54 -12.01 -15.52
CA LYS A 442 -7.20 -11.98 -16.10
C LYS A 442 -6.16 -12.71 -15.26
N ILE A 443 -6.23 -12.59 -13.94
CA ILE A 443 -5.37 -13.33 -13.01
C ILE A 443 -5.64 -14.83 -13.15
N GLU A 444 -6.91 -15.25 -13.15
CA GLU A 444 -7.28 -16.66 -13.32
C GLU A 444 -6.79 -17.24 -14.65
N GLU A 445 -6.86 -16.47 -15.74
CA GLU A 445 -6.28 -16.86 -17.04
C GLU A 445 -4.76 -17.02 -16.98
N LEU A 446 -4.06 -16.08 -16.34
CA LEU A 446 -2.60 -16.13 -16.19
C LEU A 446 -2.16 -17.28 -15.30
N ASP A 447 -2.90 -17.58 -14.24
CA ASP A 447 -2.66 -18.73 -13.37
C ASP A 447 -2.86 -20.04 -14.14
N LEU A 448 -3.90 -20.14 -14.96
CA LEU A 448 -4.10 -21.31 -15.82
C LEU A 448 -2.98 -21.47 -16.86
N HIS A 449 -2.49 -20.36 -17.44
CA HIS A 449 -1.34 -20.38 -18.34
C HIS A 449 -0.05 -20.81 -17.61
N ASN A 450 0.18 -20.30 -16.39
CA ASN A 450 1.32 -20.68 -15.55
C ASN A 450 1.26 -22.17 -15.19
N ASP A 451 0.09 -22.68 -14.79
CA ASP A 451 -0.11 -24.10 -14.48
C ASP A 451 0.12 -24.99 -15.71
N SER A 452 -0.34 -24.57 -16.89
CA SER A 452 -0.07 -25.28 -18.15
C SER A 452 1.42 -25.30 -18.46
N SER A 453 2.08 -24.14 -18.36
CA SER A 453 3.52 -23.98 -18.60
C SER A 453 4.35 -24.82 -17.62
N GLN A 454 3.97 -24.85 -16.34
CA GLN A 454 4.62 -25.70 -15.33
C GLN A 454 4.43 -27.19 -15.63
N ARG A 455 3.25 -27.60 -16.10
CA ARG A 455 3.01 -28.99 -16.52
C ARG A 455 3.87 -29.36 -17.72
N GLU A 456 3.98 -28.50 -18.73
CA GLU A 456 4.89 -28.72 -19.87
C GLU A 456 6.35 -28.77 -19.45
N PHE A 457 6.78 -27.85 -18.57
CA PHE A 457 8.13 -27.86 -18.03
C PHE A 457 8.45 -29.17 -17.30
N LYS A 458 7.53 -29.69 -16.47
CA LYS A 458 7.68 -31.00 -15.82
C LYS A 458 7.78 -32.15 -16.85
N LYS A 459 7.00 -32.10 -17.94
CA LYS A 459 7.13 -33.08 -19.04
C LYS A 459 8.50 -32.99 -19.72
N ILE A 460 9.01 -31.79 -19.98
CA ILE A 460 10.33 -31.59 -20.59
C ILE A 460 11.44 -32.13 -19.67
N ILE A 461 11.35 -31.88 -18.36
CA ILE A 461 12.29 -32.46 -17.38
C ILE A 461 12.26 -33.99 -17.47
N LYS A 462 11.07 -34.58 -17.44
CA LYS A 462 10.93 -36.04 -17.52
C LYS A 462 11.51 -36.60 -18.83
N ASN A 463 11.22 -35.96 -19.97
CA ASN A 463 11.78 -36.36 -21.26
C ASN A 463 13.30 -36.24 -21.30
N LYS A 464 13.87 -35.20 -20.66
CA LYS A 464 15.33 -35.05 -20.51
C LYS A 464 15.90 -36.18 -19.66
N GLU A 465 15.27 -36.52 -18.55
CA GLU A 465 15.69 -37.63 -17.69
C GLU A 465 15.65 -38.97 -18.43
N GLU A 466 14.56 -39.25 -19.16
CA GLU A 466 14.43 -40.43 -20.02
C GLU A 466 15.54 -40.47 -21.09
N ALA A 467 15.79 -39.35 -21.79
CA ALA A 467 16.87 -39.26 -22.78
C ALA A 467 18.28 -39.45 -22.18
N MET A 468 18.53 -38.97 -20.95
CA MET A 468 19.79 -39.21 -20.25
C MET A 468 19.97 -40.69 -19.88
N VAL A 469 18.88 -41.39 -19.52
CA VAL A 469 18.90 -42.84 -19.29
C VAL A 469 19.22 -43.58 -20.58
N ASP A 470 18.57 -43.23 -21.69
CA ASP A 470 18.84 -43.82 -23.00
C ASP A 470 20.30 -43.58 -23.45
N GLU A 471 20.82 -42.37 -23.27
CA GLU A 471 22.23 -42.05 -23.55
C GLU A 471 23.18 -42.92 -22.72
N ASN A 472 22.88 -43.15 -21.44
CA ASN A 472 23.68 -44.02 -20.59
C ASN A 472 23.60 -45.49 -21.02
N ILE A 473 22.43 -45.97 -21.44
CA ILE A 473 22.26 -47.32 -22.00
C ILE A 473 23.12 -47.46 -23.27
N LEU A 474 23.06 -46.49 -24.19
CA LEU A 474 23.88 -46.49 -25.40
C LEU A 474 25.38 -46.44 -25.08
N LYS A 475 25.81 -45.65 -24.09
CA LYS A 475 27.20 -45.66 -23.62
C LYS A 475 27.64 -47.02 -23.09
N LEU A 476 26.77 -47.74 -22.38
CA LEU A 476 27.03 -49.10 -21.91
C LEU A 476 27.12 -50.09 -23.08
N GLU A 477 26.23 -50.00 -24.05
CA GLU A 477 26.31 -50.81 -25.28
C GLU A 477 27.59 -50.55 -26.07
N ILE A 478 27.98 -49.29 -26.23
CA ILE A 478 29.25 -48.91 -26.87
C ILE A 478 30.43 -49.50 -26.11
N LYS A 479 30.45 -49.44 -24.78
CA LYS A 479 31.50 -50.06 -23.97
C LYS A 479 31.54 -51.58 -24.19
N ARG A 480 30.39 -52.25 -24.13
CA ARG A 480 30.27 -53.69 -24.38
C ARG A 480 30.75 -54.08 -25.78
N LEU A 481 30.38 -53.31 -26.81
CA LEU A 481 30.84 -53.54 -28.18
C LEU A 481 32.35 -53.30 -28.34
N ARG A 482 32.90 -52.29 -27.67
CA ARG A 482 34.36 -52.05 -27.64
C ARG A 482 35.10 -53.20 -26.96
N GLU A 483 34.63 -53.68 -25.82
CA GLU A 483 35.20 -54.85 -25.13
C GLU A 483 35.08 -56.12 -25.97
N PHE A 484 33.96 -56.31 -26.65
CA PHE A 484 33.80 -57.42 -27.58
C PHE A 484 34.78 -57.34 -28.75
N LEU A 485 34.95 -56.14 -29.33
CA LEU A 485 35.91 -55.90 -30.41
C LEU A 485 37.35 -56.11 -29.95
N SER A 486 37.74 -55.59 -28.78
CA SER A 486 39.07 -55.83 -28.22
C SER A 486 39.30 -57.32 -27.96
N GLY A 487 38.30 -58.03 -27.41
CA GLY A 487 38.37 -59.48 -27.26
C GLY A 487 38.51 -60.22 -28.59
N LYS A 488 37.86 -59.77 -29.67
CA LYS A 488 38.06 -60.33 -31.02
C LYS A 488 39.45 -60.01 -31.57
N ALA A 489 39.95 -58.79 -31.36
CA ALA A 489 41.30 -58.40 -31.75
C ALA A 489 42.37 -59.25 -31.03
N ASP A 490 42.22 -59.48 -29.73
CA ASP A 490 43.10 -60.35 -28.94
C ASP A 490 43.07 -61.80 -29.44
N ASN A 491 41.88 -62.31 -29.77
CA ASN A 491 41.73 -63.64 -30.35
C ASN A 491 42.45 -63.74 -31.71
N VAL A 492 42.26 -62.76 -32.61
CA VAL A 492 42.95 -62.72 -33.91
C VAL A 492 44.46 -62.66 -33.71
N LEU A 493 44.94 -61.78 -32.83
CA LEU A 493 46.36 -61.67 -32.50
C LEU A 493 46.92 -63.00 -31.94
N SER A 494 46.15 -63.69 -31.10
CA SER A 494 46.55 -65.01 -30.57
C SER A 494 46.64 -66.07 -31.67
N LEU A 495 45.71 -66.06 -32.63
CA LEU A 495 45.68 -66.96 -33.77
C LEU A 495 46.82 -66.65 -34.74
N GLU A 496 47.12 -65.39 -35.01
CA GLU A 496 48.28 -64.97 -35.80
C GLU A 496 49.59 -65.39 -35.13
N LYS A 497 49.74 -65.15 -33.82
CA LYS A 497 50.90 -65.65 -33.05
C LYS A 497 51.03 -67.16 -33.15
N ARG A 498 49.92 -67.92 -33.07
CA ARG A 498 49.93 -69.38 -33.22
C ARG A 498 50.29 -69.81 -34.64
N LYS A 499 49.77 -69.13 -35.66
CA LYS A 499 50.09 -69.37 -37.07
C LYS A 499 51.58 -69.14 -37.32
N LEU A 500 52.14 -68.01 -36.88
CA LEU A 500 53.56 -67.70 -37.02
C LEU A 500 54.44 -68.73 -36.30
N ARG A 501 54.05 -69.17 -35.09
CA ARG A 501 54.77 -70.26 -34.39
C ARG A 501 54.74 -71.57 -35.17
N LEU A 502 53.59 -71.93 -35.75
CA LEU A 502 53.46 -73.14 -36.57
C LEU A 502 54.26 -73.03 -37.87
N GLU A 503 54.24 -71.88 -38.54
CA GLU A 503 55.05 -71.63 -39.73
C GLU A 503 56.54 -71.70 -39.43
N ALA A 504 57.00 -71.09 -38.34
CA ALA A 504 58.39 -71.20 -37.88
C ALA A 504 58.79 -72.65 -37.58
N SER A 505 57.96 -73.39 -36.85
CA SER A 505 58.18 -74.82 -36.57
C SER A 505 58.19 -75.67 -37.84
N MET A 506 57.29 -75.40 -38.78
CA MET A 506 57.25 -76.07 -40.08
C MET A 506 58.49 -75.78 -40.92
N ASN A 507 58.97 -74.53 -40.92
CA ASN A 507 60.18 -74.13 -41.63
C ASN A 507 61.42 -74.79 -41.00
N GLN A 508 61.51 -74.82 -39.67
CA GLN A 508 62.57 -75.56 -38.97
C GLN A 508 62.54 -77.05 -39.33
N ARG A 509 61.35 -77.68 -39.33
CA ARG A 509 61.22 -79.08 -39.70
C ARG A 509 61.58 -79.35 -41.17
N ARG A 510 61.24 -78.42 -42.08
CA ARG A 510 61.65 -78.50 -43.49
C ARG A 510 63.17 -78.39 -43.64
N GLN A 511 63.80 -77.51 -42.87
CA GLN A 511 65.25 -77.38 -42.86
C GLN A 511 65.92 -78.64 -42.30
N GLU A 512 65.42 -79.19 -41.18
CA GLU A 512 65.89 -80.48 -40.63
C GLU A 512 65.77 -81.61 -41.65
N ILE A 513 64.63 -81.73 -42.36
CA ILE A 513 64.44 -82.74 -43.41
C ILE A 513 65.43 -82.52 -44.56
N LYS A 514 65.69 -81.26 -44.94
CA LYS A 514 66.67 -80.91 -45.97
C LYS A 514 68.08 -81.33 -45.53
N ASP A 515 68.48 -81.00 -44.30
CA ASP A 515 69.77 -81.37 -43.74
C ASP A 515 69.93 -82.90 -43.67
N HIS A 516 68.88 -83.62 -43.25
CA HIS A 516 68.86 -85.09 -43.28
C HIS A 516 68.97 -85.65 -44.70
N LYS A 517 68.28 -85.04 -45.67
CA LYS A 517 68.34 -85.44 -47.08
C LYS A 517 69.74 -85.21 -47.66
N ASP A 518 70.37 -84.09 -47.33
CA ASP A 518 71.71 -83.77 -47.78
C ASP A 518 72.76 -84.66 -47.09
N MET A 519 72.56 -85.01 -45.82
CA MET A 519 73.34 -86.04 -45.12
C MET A 519 73.23 -87.42 -45.80
N LEU A 520 72.01 -87.86 -46.13
CA LEU A 520 71.79 -89.13 -46.84
C LEU A 520 72.42 -89.11 -48.25
N ARG A 521 72.34 -87.98 -48.97
CA ARG A 521 73.05 -87.81 -50.25
C ARG A 521 74.57 -87.92 -50.08
N ALA A 522 75.13 -87.32 -49.04
CA ALA A 522 76.55 -87.44 -48.72
C ALA A 522 76.94 -88.89 -48.40
N GLN A 523 76.11 -89.63 -47.64
CA GLN A 523 76.32 -91.06 -47.38
C GLN A 523 76.26 -91.90 -48.67
N ILE A 524 75.29 -91.65 -49.56
CA ILE A 524 75.20 -92.32 -50.87
C ILE A 524 76.45 -92.01 -51.71
N LYS A 525 76.96 -90.77 -51.66
CA LYS A 525 78.18 -90.39 -52.37
C LYS A 525 79.40 -91.14 -51.82
N SER A 526 79.58 -91.16 -50.49
CA SER A 526 80.63 -91.93 -49.81
C SER A 526 80.57 -93.41 -50.15
N ALA A 527 79.38 -94.03 -50.10
CA ALA A 527 79.21 -95.43 -50.45
C ALA A 527 79.50 -95.71 -51.95
N ASN A 528 79.20 -94.77 -52.84
CA ASN A 528 79.57 -94.89 -54.25
C ASN A 528 81.08 -94.75 -54.47
N GLU A 529 81.74 -93.86 -53.72
CA GLU A 529 83.20 -93.72 -53.70
C GLU A 529 83.85 -95.01 -53.18
N GLU A 530 83.35 -95.59 -52.08
CA GLU A 530 83.78 -96.91 -51.57
C GLU A 530 83.54 -98.03 -52.58
N ARG A 531 82.39 -98.03 -53.27
CA ARG A 531 82.13 -98.99 -54.33
C ARG A 531 83.12 -98.83 -55.49
N GLN A 532 83.49 -97.60 -55.84
CA GLN A 532 84.51 -97.32 -56.85
C GLN A 532 85.90 -97.77 -56.39
N THR A 533 86.29 -97.55 -55.13
CA THR A 533 87.57 -98.02 -54.61
C THR A 533 87.63 -99.55 -54.61
N VAL A 534 86.60 -100.24 -54.12
CA VAL A 534 86.50 -101.70 -54.17
C VAL A 534 86.52 -102.22 -55.61
N SER A 535 85.84 -101.54 -56.54
CA SER A 535 85.91 -101.87 -57.96
C SER A 535 87.32 -101.71 -58.52
N GLY A 536 88.04 -100.65 -58.12
CA GLY A 536 89.46 -100.45 -58.45
C GLY A 536 90.34 -101.57 -57.90
N GLU A 537 90.19 -101.91 -56.61
CA GLU A 537 90.89 -103.03 -55.99
C GLU A 537 90.59 -104.35 -56.69
N LEU A 538 89.34 -104.59 -57.09
CA LEU A 538 88.98 -105.78 -57.88
C LEU A 538 89.71 -105.82 -59.21
N HIS A 539 89.79 -104.70 -59.95
CA HIS A 539 90.56 -104.61 -61.19
C HIS A 539 92.06 -104.85 -60.96
N ASP A 540 92.61 -104.34 -59.87
CA ASP A 540 94.00 -104.61 -59.47
C ASP A 540 94.22 -106.09 -59.14
N ARG A 541 93.27 -106.75 -58.47
CA ARG A 541 93.31 -108.19 -58.17
C ARG A 541 93.20 -109.02 -59.44
N ILE A 542 92.30 -108.68 -60.35
CA ILE A 542 92.19 -109.30 -61.68
C ILE A 542 93.52 -109.17 -62.42
N SER A 543 94.10 -107.96 -62.46
CA SER A 543 95.41 -107.72 -63.07
C SER A 543 96.52 -108.54 -62.41
N LYS A 544 96.46 -108.73 -61.08
CA LYS A 544 97.42 -109.56 -60.33
C LYS A 544 97.26 -111.06 -60.61
N ILE A 545 96.01 -111.53 -60.74
CA ILE A 545 95.71 -112.89 -61.19
C ILE A 545 96.24 -113.10 -62.60
N GLU A 546 96.04 -112.15 -63.50
CA GLU A 546 96.54 -112.23 -64.88
C GLU A 546 98.08 -112.27 -64.93
N LYS A 547 98.75 -111.49 -64.07
CA LYS A 547 100.21 -111.57 -63.87
C LYS A 547 100.65 -112.94 -63.31
N LEU A 548 99.93 -113.50 -62.34
CA LEU A 548 100.22 -114.84 -61.79
C LEU A 548 99.97 -115.95 -62.81
N ARG A 549 98.94 -115.82 -63.65
CA ARG A 549 98.63 -116.74 -64.73
C ARG A 549 99.76 -116.77 -65.77
N LYS A 550 100.26 -115.59 -66.17
CA LYS A 550 101.48 -115.45 -66.98
C LYS A 550 102.71 -116.05 -66.28
N ARG A 551 102.84 -115.88 -64.97
CA ARG A 551 103.96 -116.45 -64.18
C ARG A 551 103.87 -117.98 -64.06
N TYR A 552 102.68 -118.55 -63.97
CA TYR A 552 102.46 -120.00 -63.98
C TYR A 552 102.75 -120.61 -65.36
N GLU A 553 102.39 -119.90 -66.44
CA GLU A 553 102.83 -120.23 -67.81
C GLU A 553 104.37 -120.29 -67.89
N ILE A 554 105.07 -119.29 -67.33
CA ILE A 554 106.54 -119.28 -67.27
C ILE A 554 107.08 -120.40 -66.35
N LEU A 555 106.42 -120.68 -65.22
CA LEU A 555 106.84 -121.72 -64.27
C LEU A 555 106.70 -123.12 -64.87
N MET A 556 105.62 -123.42 -65.60
CA MET A 556 105.48 -124.68 -66.33
C MET A 556 106.55 -124.85 -67.41
N VAL A 557 106.96 -123.76 -68.07
CA VAL A 557 108.06 -123.78 -69.04
C VAL A 557 109.43 -124.01 -68.34
N SER A 558 109.57 -123.60 -67.08
CA SER A 558 110.78 -123.85 -66.25
C SER A 558 110.79 -125.16 -65.46
N MET A 559 109.66 -125.89 -65.42
CA MET A 559 109.50 -127.20 -64.76
C MET A 559 109.63 -128.38 -65.75
N ALA A 560 110.15 -128.12 -66.96
CA ALA A 560 110.60 -129.18 -67.87
C ALA A 560 111.89 -129.82 -67.31
N PRO A 561 111.90 -131.12 -66.93
CA PRO A 561 112.99 -131.74 -66.17
C PRO A 561 114.12 -132.24 -67.08
N PRO A 562 115.38 -132.15 -66.62
CA PRO A 562 116.41 -133.13 -66.95
C PRO A 562 116.76 -134.00 -65.73
N GLU A 563 117.04 -135.26 -66.06
CA GLU A 563 117.29 -136.46 -65.24
C GLU A 563 118.23 -136.34 -64.03
N GLY A 564 117.96 -137.15 -62.99
CA GLY A 564 119.03 -137.86 -62.27
C GLY A 564 119.28 -137.52 -60.79
N GLU A 565 118.73 -138.38 -59.90
CA GLU A 565 119.24 -138.86 -58.60
C GLU A 565 119.50 -137.93 -57.38
N GLU A 566 118.61 -138.10 -56.40
CA GLU A 566 118.74 -138.44 -54.97
C GLU A 566 119.88 -137.99 -54.00
N GLU A 567 119.37 -137.54 -52.85
CA GLU A 567 119.75 -137.72 -51.43
C GLU A 567 121.07 -137.17 -50.81
N LYS A 568 120.87 -136.01 -50.14
CA LYS A 568 121.27 -135.58 -48.78
C LYS A 568 122.75 -135.63 -48.34
N SER A 569 123.30 -134.46 -47.95
CA SER A 569 124.15 -134.35 -46.74
C SER A 569 124.38 -132.92 -46.18
N GLN A 570 124.58 -132.86 -44.86
CA GLN A 570 125.33 -131.92 -43.99
C GLN A 570 125.01 -130.41 -43.89
N ALA A 571 124.23 -129.80 -44.79
CA ALA A 571 123.75 -128.41 -44.60
C ALA A 571 122.69 -128.27 -43.48
N TYR A 572 122.05 -129.39 -43.11
CA TYR A 572 120.97 -129.47 -42.13
C TYR A 572 121.33 -128.95 -40.72
N TYR A 573 122.59 -129.12 -40.29
CA TYR A 573 123.03 -128.66 -38.97
C TYR A 573 123.40 -127.16 -38.94
N VAL A 574 123.74 -126.57 -40.09
CA VAL A 574 123.98 -125.12 -40.23
C VAL A 574 122.66 -124.34 -40.24
N ILE A 575 121.60 -124.93 -40.79
CA ILE A 575 120.26 -124.33 -40.84
C ILE A 575 119.63 -124.25 -39.44
N LYS A 576 119.88 -125.22 -38.56
CA LYS A 576 119.31 -125.21 -37.19
C LYS A 576 119.90 -124.12 -36.29
N ALA A 577 121.19 -123.81 -36.45
CA ALA A 577 121.84 -122.69 -35.74
C ALA A 577 121.44 -121.32 -36.32
N ALA A 578 121.03 -121.25 -37.60
CA ALA A 578 120.46 -120.05 -38.20
C ALA A 578 119.02 -119.78 -37.72
N GLN A 579 118.25 -120.83 -37.40
CA GLN A 579 116.86 -120.71 -36.93
C GLN A 579 116.74 -120.06 -35.54
N GLU A 580 117.59 -120.42 -34.56
CA GLU A 580 117.54 -119.79 -33.22
C GLU A 580 117.96 -118.31 -33.23
N LYS A 581 118.75 -117.88 -34.24
CA LYS A 581 119.09 -116.45 -34.43
C LYS A 581 117.94 -115.65 -35.06
N GLU A 582 117.09 -116.28 -35.87
CA GLU A 582 115.92 -115.66 -36.49
C GLU A 582 114.74 -115.54 -35.52
N GLU A 583 114.61 -116.44 -34.54
CA GLU A 583 113.56 -116.38 -33.51
C GLU A 583 113.72 -115.18 -32.56
N LEU A 584 114.95 -114.90 -32.10
CA LEU A 584 115.24 -113.69 -31.30
C LEU A 584 115.10 -112.38 -32.10
N GLN A 585 115.23 -112.44 -33.43
CA GLN A 585 115.01 -111.28 -34.31
C GLN A 585 113.52 -111.05 -34.60
N ARG A 586 112.69 -112.11 -34.63
CA ARG A 586 111.21 -111.98 -34.71
C ARG A 586 110.60 -111.40 -33.45
N GLU A 587 111.12 -111.72 -32.26
CA GLU A 587 110.67 -111.09 -31.01
C GLU A 587 111.02 -109.58 -30.97
N GLY A 588 112.16 -109.17 -31.56
CA GLY A 588 112.50 -107.77 -31.77
C GLY A 588 111.55 -107.05 -32.74
N ASP A 589 111.26 -107.66 -33.89
CA ASP A 589 110.35 -107.09 -34.89
C ASP A 589 108.88 -106.99 -34.38
N GLU A 590 108.44 -107.89 -33.50
CA GLU A 590 107.12 -107.80 -32.87
C GLU A 590 107.02 -106.64 -31.86
N LEU A 591 108.09 -106.35 -31.12
CA LEU A 591 108.15 -105.19 -30.22
C LEU A 591 108.20 -103.89 -31.02
N ASP A 592 108.95 -103.83 -32.13
CA ASP A 592 108.97 -102.68 -33.04
C ASP A 592 107.61 -102.46 -33.75
N ALA A 593 106.90 -103.54 -34.09
CA ALA A 593 105.55 -103.46 -34.63
C ALA A 593 104.56 -102.89 -33.60
N LYS A 594 104.68 -103.26 -32.32
CA LYS A 594 103.88 -102.69 -31.22
C LYS A 594 104.21 -101.21 -31.00
N ILE A 595 105.48 -100.81 -31.08
CA ILE A 595 105.90 -99.39 -30.99
C ILE A 595 105.32 -98.57 -32.14
N ARG A 596 105.41 -99.04 -33.39
CA ARG A 596 104.83 -98.32 -34.55
C ARG A 596 103.31 -98.25 -34.51
N LYS A 597 102.63 -99.23 -33.89
CA LYS A 597 101.18 -99.18 -33.68
C LYS A 597 100.81 -98.12 -32.64
N ALA A 598 101.54 -98.09 -31.52
CA ALA A 598 101.40 -97.05 -30.50
C ALA A 598 101.70 -95.64 -31.05
N GLU A 599 102.71 -95.46 -31.91
CA GLU A 599 103.00 -94.18 -32.56
C GLU A 599 101.88 -93.72 -33.52
N LYS A 600 101.26 -94.66 -34.24
CA LYS A 600 100.09 -94.35 -35.09
C LYS A 600 98.86 -94.00 -34.24
N GLU A 601 98.67 -94.66 -33.11
CA GLU A 601 97.60 -94.35 -32.15
C GLU A 601 97.84 -92.97 -31.49
N ILE A 602 99.08 -92.61 -31.17
CA ILE A 602 99.43 -91.26 -30.69
C ILE A 602 99.13 -90.20 -31.75
N ARG A 603 99.49 -90.42 -33.03
CA ARG A 603 99.13 -89.48 -34.11
C ARG A 603 97.63 -89.38 -34.36
N ALA A 604 96.88 -90.48 -34.19
CA ALA A 604 95.43 -90.47 -34.29
C ALA A 604 94.79 -89.68 -33.14
N LEU A 605 95.29 -89.85 -31.91
CA LEU A 605 94.87 -89.10 -30.74
C LEU A 605 95.23 -87.60 -30.82
N GLU A 606 96.37 -87.28 -31.42
CA GLU A 606 96.78 -85.89 -31.67
C GLU A 606 95.88 -85.21 -32.71
N ASN A 607 95.46 -85.93 -33.75
CA ASN A 607 94.49 -85.45 -34.73
C ASN A 607 93.07 -85.30 -34.15
N THR A 608 92.62 -86.22 -33.28
CA THR A 608 91.31 -86.06 -32.62
C THR A 608 91.33 -84.90 -31.62
N LEU A 609 92.45 -84.67 -30.93
CA LEU A 609 92.63 -83.49 -30.07
C LEU A 609 92.59 -82.19 -30.89
N ARG A 610 93.21 -82.16 -32.08
CA ARG A 610 93.19 -81.00 -32.98
C ARG A 610 91.79 -80.72 -33.53
N LEU A 611 91.03 -81.76 -33.85
CA LEU A 611 89.65 -81.66 -34.31
C LEU A 611 88.68 -81.24 -33.18
N MET A 612 88.91 -81.73 -31.95
CA MET A 612 88.15 -81.34 -30.76
C MET A 612 88.44 -79.90 -30.37
N ASN A 613 89.71 -79.46 -30.44
CA ASN A 613 90.07 -78.06 -30.21
C ASN A 613 89.50 -77.14 -31.30
N GLY A 614 89.51 -77.54 -32.57
CA GLY A 614 88.85 -76.78 -33.64
C GLY A 614 87.33 -76.68 -33.48
N ARG A 615 86.67 -77.75 -33.02
CA ARG A 615 85.24 -77.71 -32.65
C ARG A 615 84.97 -76.84 -31.43
N ASN A 616 85.80 -76.92 -30.39
CA ASN A 616 85.68 -76.06 -29.20
C ASN A 616 85.95 -74.58 -29.53
N GLU A 617 86.83 -74.28 -30.48
CA GLU A 617 87.09 -72.91 -30.94
C GLU A 617 85.93 -72.35 -31.78
N ASN A 618 85.31 -73.17 -32.63
CA ASN A 618 84.08 -72.80 -33.34
C ASN A 618 82.88 -72.65 -32.39
N TYR A 619 82.79 -73.50 -31.36
CA TYR A 619 81.73 -73.39 -30.34
C TYR A 619 81.91 -72.17 -29.43
N ARG A 620 83.15 -71.75 -29.17
CA ARG A 620 83.43 -70.46 -28.51
C ARG A 620 83.09 -69.27 -29.41
N LYS A 621 83.39 -69.34 -30.71
CA LYS A 621 83.02 -68.29 -31.67
C LYS A 621 81.51 -68.12 -31.82
N SER A 622 80.70 -69.16 -31.63
CA SER A 622 79.22 -69.05 -31.60
C SER A 622 78.65 -68.41 -30.33
N PHE A 623 79.46 -68.16 -29.30
CA PHE A 623 79.06 -67.40 -28.09
C PHE A 623 79.63 -65.98 -28.04
N ASN A 624 80.27 -65.50 -29.12
CA ASN A 624 80.64 -64.09 -29.20
C ASN A 624 79.38 -63.22 -29.21
N LYS A 625 79.46 -62.06 -28.53
CA LYS A 625 78.41 -61.03 -28.54
C LYS A 625 78.08 -60.66 -29.99
N VAL A 626 76.78 -60.53 -30.29
CA VAL A 626 76.25 -60.03 -31.56
C VAL A 626 77.05 -58.81 -32.02
N ASP A 627 77.63 -58.87 -33.21
CA ASP A 627 78.38 -57.76 -33.80
C ASP A 627 77.46 -56.54 -34.00
N GLN A 628 78.00 -55.33 -33.82
CA GLN A 628 77.24 -54.07 -33.91
C GLN A 628 76.60 -53.82 -35.29
N THR A 629 76.95 -54.62 -36.30
CA THR A 629 76.41 -54.56 -37.67
C THR A 629 75.39 -55.66 -37.98
N SER A 630 74.97 -56.45 -37.00
CA SER A 630 73.89 -57.44 -37.18
C SER A 630 72.52 -56.78 -37.13
N ASP A 631 71.58 -57.24 -37.99
CA ASP A 631 70.18 -56.79 -38.02
C ASP A 631 69.49 -56.91 -36.65
N GLU A 632 69.88 -57.90 -35.84
CA GLU A 632 69.38 -58.13 -34.48
C GLU A 632 69.84 -57.03 -33.49
N TYR A 633 71.00 -56.41 -33.74
CA TYR A 633 71.51 -55.28 -32.95
C TYR A 633 70.78 -53.98 -33.32
N GLU A 634 70.48 -53.76 -34.61
CA GLU A 634 69.66 -52.63 -35.04
C GLU A 634 68.22 -52.71 -34.50
N GLU A 635 67.63 -53.90 -34.46
CA GLU A 635 66.29 -54.11 -33.88
C GLU A 635 66.31 -53.88 -32.36
N LYS A 636 67.37 -54.32 -31.67
CA LYS A 636 67.60 -54.00 -30.26
C LYS A 636 67.71 -52.49 -30.03
N GLU A 637 68.44 -51.77 -30.88
CA GLU A 637 68.61 -50.32 -30.75
C GLU A 637 67.27 -49.58 -30.97
N LYS A 638 66.49 -49.97 -31.99
CA LYS A 638 65.14 -49.44 -32.23
C LYS A 638 64.20 -49.68 -31.05
N LEU A 639 64.25 -50.86 -30.44
CA LEU A 639 63.44 -51.18 -29.25
C LEU A 639 63.91 -50.40 -28.00
N GLU A 640 65.21 -50.21 -27.81
CA GLU A 640 65.75 -49.38 -26.73
C GLU A 640 65.41 -47.90 -26.91
N GLU A 641 65.32 -47.42 -28.15
CA GLU A 641 64.91 -46.05 -28.48
C GLU A 641 63.40 -45.85 -28.30
N GLN A 642 62.57 -46.83 -28.69
CA GLN A 642 61.14 -46.85 -28.37
C GLN A 642 60.90 -46.89 -26.85
N LEU A 643 61.68 -47.68 -26.11
CA LEU A 643 61.62 -47.73 -24.65
C LEU A 643 62.00 -46.38 -24.03
N ARG A 644 63.04 -45.71 -24.54
CA ARG A 644 63.42 -44.35 -24.12
C ARG A 644 62.31 -43.34 -24.39
N ALA A 645 61.73 -43.33 -25.58
CA ALA A 645 60.63 -42.43 -25.93
C ALA A 645 59.39 -42.68 -25.04
N MET A 646 59.06 -43.92 -24.74
CA MET A 646 57.95 -44.26 -23.83
C MET A 646 58.25 -43.87 -22.37
N MET A 647 59.50 -44.03 -21.92
CA MET A 647 59.95 -43.58 -20.60
C MET A 647 59.91 -42.06 -20.46
N GLU A 648 60.25 -41.30 -21.51
CA GLU A 648 60.11 -39.84 -21.53
C GLU A 648 58.65 -39.40 -21.49
N LYS A 649 57.78 -40.03 -22.27
CA LYS A 649 56.31 -39.80 -22.20
C LYS A 649 55.76 -40.11 -20.81
N TYR A 650 56.20 -41.20 -20.18
CA TYR A 650 55.82 -41.54 -18.80
C TYR A 650 56.31 -40.50 -17.80
N LYS A 651 57.56 -40.04 -17.90
CA LYS A 651 58.10 -38.97 -17.04
C LYS A 651 57.34 -37.66 -17.22
N PHE A 652 56.99 -37.30 -18.46
CA PHE A 652 56.18 -36.12 -18.76
C PHE A 652 54.78 -36.22 -18.15
N LYS A 653 54.09 -37.35 -18.33
CA LYS A 653 52.78 -37.60 -17.71
C LYS A 653 52.84 -37.57 -16.18
N ARG A 654 53.91 -38.08 -15.59
CA ARG A 654 54.14 -38.03 -14.14
C ARG A 654 54.50 -36.62 -13.62
N ARG A 655 54.96 -35.70 -14.48
CA ARG A 655 55.09 -34.26 -14.13
C ARG A 655 53.74 -33.58 -14.23
N GLN A 656 52.98 -33.78 -15.31
CA GLN A 656 51.62 -33.26 -15.44
C GLN A 656 50.72 -33.66 -14.26
N ILE A 657 50.80 -34.92 -13.81
CA ILE A 657 50.04 -35.37 -12.64
C ILE A 657 50.45 -34.60 -11.37
N ARG A 658 51.73 -34.31 -11.18
CA ARG A 658 52.21 -33.55 -10.01
C ARG A 658 51.79 -32.09 -10.08
N GLU A 659 51.91 -31.45 -11.24
CA GLU A 659 51.44 -30.07 -11.45
C GLU A 659 49.93 -29.96 -11.15
N VAL A 660 49.12 -30.90 -11.65
CA VAL A 660 47.68 -30.92 -11.36
C VAL A 660 47.38 -31.20 -9.87
N GLN A 661 48.19 -32.02 -9.20
CA GLN A 661 48.06 -32.25 -7.77
C GLN A 661 48.41 -31.01 -6.94
N GLU A 662 49.48 -30.29 -7.30
CA GLU A 662 49.88 -29.03 -6.68
C GLU A 662 48.82 -27.92 -6.92
N ASP A 663 48.26 -27.84 -8.14
CA ASP A 663 47.15 -26.94 -8.46
C ASP A 663 45.89 -27.26 -7.64
N LEU A 664 45.57 -28.55 -7.46
CA LEU A 664 44.45 -28.96 -6.61
C LEU A 664 44.69 -28.61 -5.13
N GLU A 665 45.91 -28.79 -4.62
CA GLU A 665 46.25 -28.42 -3.24
C GLU A 665 46.22 -26.91 -3.01
N THR A 666 46.68 -26.11 -3.97
CA THR A 666 46.61 -24.64 -3.92
C THR A 666 45.18 -24.12 -4.05
N MET A 667 44.35 -24.71 -4.92
CA MET A 667 42.93 -24.37 -4.98
C MET A 667 42.19 -24.78 -3.71
N ASN A 668 42.49 -25.96 -3.14
CA ASN A 668 41.84 -26.43 -1.93
C ASN A 668 42.24 -25.60 -0.70
N SER A 669 43.50 -25.18 -0.61
CA SER A 669 43.93 -24.24 0.45
C SER A 669 43.25 -22.87 0.30
N SER A 670 43.13 -22.35 -0.93
CA SER A 670 42.40 -21.09 -1.21
C SER A 670 40.91 -21.20 -0.88
N LEU A 671 40.28 -22.34 -1.15
CA LEU A 671 38.89 -22.61 -0.79
C LEU A 671 38.72 -22.63 0.74
N ASN A 672 39.63 -23.28 1.45
CA ASN A 672 39.61 -23.32 2.92
C ASN A 672 39.81 -21.93 3.56
N THR A 673 40.62 -21.05 2.96
CA THR A 673 40.75 -19.66 3.45
C THR A 673 39.47 -18.88 3.19
N LEU A 674 38.89 -18.99 2.00
CA LEU A 674 37.62 -18.32 1.68
C LEU A 674 36.47 -18.79 2.57
N ALA A 675 36.41 -20.09 2.90
CA ALA A 675 35.41 -20.64 3.81
C ALA A 675 35.55 -20.11 5.25
N LYS A 676 36.78 -19.86 5.70
CA LYS A 676 37.03 -19.20 7.00
C LYS A 676 36.60 -17.74 6.96
N ASP A 677 36.97 -17.02 5.92
CA ASP A 677 36.57 -15.62 5.75
C ASP A 677 35.04 -15.47 5.69
N GLU A 678 34.36 -16.39 5.02
CA GLU A 678 32.89 -16.46 5.00
C GLU A 678 32.32 -16.68 6.41
N GLN A 679 32.90 -17.61 7.18
CA GLN A 679 32.47 -17.89 8.55
C GLN A 679 32.66 -16.66 9.45
N ASP A 680 33.79 -15.98 9.35
CA ASP A 680 34.09 -14.76 10.12
C ASP A 680 33.12 -13.62 9.76
N LEU A 681 32.78 -13.46 8.48
CA LEU A 681 31.79 -12.50 8.01
C LEU A 681 30.38 -12.83 8.52
N VAL A 682 30.00 -14.11 8.55
CA VAL A 682 28.72 -14.57 9.10
C VAL A 682 28.63 -14.29 10.61
N GLU A 683 29.71 -14.50 11.37
CA GLU A 683 29.77 -14.15 12.78
C GLU A 683 29.65 -12.64 12.99
N LEU A 684 30.37 -11.83 12.21
CA LEU A 684 30.26 -10.38 12.24
C LEU A 684 28.83 -9.91 11.92
N LEU A 685 28.16 -10.52 10.93
CA LEU A 685 26.77 -10.22 10.61
C LEU A 685 25.82 -10.55 11.77
N LYS A 686 26.01 -11.68 12.46
CA LYS A 686 25.24 -12.04 13.67
C LYS A 686 25.46 -11.01 14.79
N GLU A 687 26.70 -10.58 15.02
CA GLU A 687 26.99 -9.52 15.99
C GLU A 687 26.33 -8.19 15.61
N ARG A 688 26.31 -7.83 14.32
CA ARG A 688 25.63 -6.60 13.86
C ARG A 688 24.12 -6.72 14.00
N GLN A 689 23.53 -7.87 13.69
CA GLN A 689 22.10 -8.13 13.87
C GLN A 689 21.69 -8.04 15.35
N THR A 690 22.45 -8.64 16.26
CA THR A 690 22.19 -8.54 17.71
C THR A 690 22.29 -7.10 18.21
N LYS A 691 23.27 -6.32 17.72
CA LYS A 691 23.38 -4.88 18.03
C LYS A 691 22.20 -4.08 17.46
N MET A 692 21.75 -4.35 16.24
CA MET A 692 20.57 -3.71 15.66
C MET A 692 19.31 -4.01 16.48
N ALA A 693 19.08 -5.28 16.83
CA ALA A 693 17.94 -5.66 17.66
C ALA A 693 17.97 -4.99 19.05
N HIS A 694 19.16 -4.83 19.63
CA HIS A 694 19.33 -4.08 20.88
C HIS A 694 18.96 -2.59 20.71
N LEU A 695 19.46 -1.93 19.67
CA LEU A 695 19.14 -0.53 19.36
C LEU A 695 17.65 -0.32 19.04
N GLU A 696 17.01 -1.26 18.36
CA GLU A 696 15.57 -1.22 18.10
C GLU A 696 14.76 -1.30 19.41
N ASN A 697 15.16 -2.17 20.33
CA ASN A 697 14.54 -2.26 21.65
C ASN A 697 14.73 -0.96 22.44
N GLU A 698 15.95 -0.38 22.44
CA GLU A 698 16.20 0.91 23.08
C GLU A 698 15.36 2.04 22.45
N LEU A 699 15.22 2.07 21.12
CA LEU A 699 14.39 3.04 20.43
C LEU A 699 12.92 2.91 20.83
N ASN A 700 12.41 1.68 20.94
CA ASN A 700 11.03 1.42 21.38
C ASN A 700 10.82 1.86 22.83
N ASP A 701 11.78 1.60 23.72
CA ASP A 701 11.75 2.08 25.10
C ASP A 701 11.75 3.62 25.19
N GLN A 702 12.53 4.28 24.33
CA GLN A 702 12.55 5.75 24.24
C GLN A 702 11.23 6.31 23.72
N LYS A 703 10.63 5.69 22.69
CA LYS A 703 9.28 6.07 22.21
C LYS A 703 8.23 5.93 23.31
N ALA A 704 8.29 4.84 24.09
CA ALA A 704 7.37 4.64 25.20
C ALA A 704 7.58 5.68 26.32
N LYS A 705 8.82 6.08 26.61
CA LYS A 705 9.14 7.18 27.54
C LYS A 705 8.60 8.51 27.02
N GLN A 706 8.84 8.84 25.76
CA GLN A 706 8.36 10.06 25.11
C GLN A 706 6.83 10.18 25.19
N GLU A 707 6.10 9.09 24.92
CA GLU A 707 4.64 9.10 24.99
C GLU A 707 4.12 9.30 26.43
N ARG A 708 4.80 8.74 27.44
CA ARG A 708 4.46 8.99 28.85
C ARG A 708 4.67 10.46 29.21
N THR A 709 5.79 11.06 28.81
CA THR A 709 6.07 12.47 29.05
C THR A 709 5.09 13.37 28.31
N ARG A 710 4.77 13.08 27.05
CA ARG A 710 3.75 13.80 26.27
C ARG A 710 2.39 13.80 26.96
N LYS A 711 1.96 12.64 27.47
CA LYS A 711 0.74 12.52 28.26
C LYS A 711 0.81 13.34 29.55
N HIS A 712 1.95 13.34 30.25
CA HIS A 712 2.15 14.16 31.44
C HIS A 712 2.09 15.67 31.13
N ASN A 713 2.79 16.14 30.11
CA ASN A 713 2.76 17.53 29.65
C ASN A 713 1.33 17.95 29.28
N SER A 714 0.59 17.10 28.56
CA SER A 714 -0.81 17.38 28.22
C SER A 714 -1.73 17.51 29.44
N ARG A 715 -1.43 16.79 30.53
CA ARG A 715 -2.16 16.92 31.81
C ARG A 715 -1.78 18.23 32.50
N MET A 716 -0.49 18.55 32.60
CA MET A 716 -0.04 19.82 33.19
C MET A 716 -0.59 21.04 32.45
N VAL A 717 -0.61 21.04 31.12
CA VAL A 717 -1.25 22.11 30.31
C VAL A 717 -2.73 22.24 30.66
N ARG A 718 -3.45 21.11 30.79
CA ARG A 718 -4.86 21.13 31.17
C ARG A 718 -5.07 21.67 32.59
N ASP A 719 -4.21 21.29 33.52
CA ASP A 719 -4.25 21.76 34.91
C ASP A 719 -3.97 23.27 34.99
N ILE A 720 -2.96 23.78 34.27
CA ILE A 720 -2.63 25.22 34.19
C ILE A 720 -3.80 26.03 33.61
N ARG A 721 -4.39 25.57 32.50
CA ARG A 721 -5.57 26.22 31.89
C ARG A 721 -6.78 26.21 32.82
N SER A 722 -7.00 25.10 33.53
CA SER A 722 -8.11 24.97 34.49
C SER A 722 -7.96 25.88 35.71
N ALA A 723 -6.73 26.02 36.26
CA ALA A 723 -6.44 26.88 37.39
C ALA A 723 -6.60 28.37 37.06
N LYS A 724 -6.26 28.76 35.83
CA LYS A 724 -6.36 30.17 35.36
C LYS A 724 -7.71 30.53 34.72
N LYS A 725 -8.60 29.56 34.47
CA LYS A 725 -9.91 29.76 33.80
C LYS A 725 -9.82 30.43 32.43
N VAL A 726 -8.75 30.17 31.68
CA VAL A 726 -8.53 30.73 30.33
C VAL A 726 -8.74 29.62 29.29
N LYS A 727 -9.43 29.92 28.19
CA LYS A 727 -9.67 28.95 27.09
C LYS A 727 -8.53 28.88 26.08
N GLY A 728 -7.69 29.92 26.00
CA GLY A 728 -6.52 29.99 25.12
C GLY A 728 -5.20 29.72 25.84
N GLU A 729 -4.11 29.69 25.08
CA GLU A 729 -2.75 29.48 25.58
C GLU A 729 -2.33 30.54 26.60
N THR A 730 -1.85 30.06 27.75
CA THR A 730 -1.34 30.91 28.83
C THR A 730 0.08 31.40 28.52
N HIS A 731 0.51 32.50 29.16
CA HIS A 731 1.88 33.00 28.97
C HIS A 731 2.92 31.98 29.44
N GLU A 732 2.60 31.19 30.47
CA GLU A 732 3.46 30.12 30.98
C GLU A 732 3.61 28.99 29.97
N GLU A 733 2.56 28.64 29.22
CA GLU A 733 2.65 27.66 28.14
C GLU A 733 3.60 28.13 27.02
N ARG A 734 3.53 29.41 26.64
CA ARG A 734 4.47 29.97 25.66
C ARG A 734 5.91 30.06 26.16
N ASP A 735 6.13 30.37 27.44
CA ASP A 735 7.48 30.36 28.03
C ASP A 735 8.04 28.93 28.13
N ILE A 736 7.19 27.95 28.46
CA ILE A 736 7.57 26.53 28.48
C ILE A 736 7.94 26.07 27.07
N GLU A 737 7.12 26.36 26.06
CA GLU A 737 7.39 25.97 24.67
C GLU A 737 8.67 26.62 24.13
N LEU A 738 8.90 27.90 24.44
CA LEU A 738 10.15 28.59 24.06
C LEU A 738 11.38 27.96 24.74
N ARG A 739 11.27 27.56 26.02
CA ARG A 739 12.35 26.85 26.71
C ARG A 739 12.57 25.45 26.15
N GLU A 740 11.50 24.71 25.86
CA GLU A 740 11.58 23.38 25.24
C GLU A 740 12.26 23.45 23.86
N ILE A 741 11.90 24.42 23.02
CA ILE A 741 12.55 24.66 21.72
C ILE A 741 14.03 25.02 21.90
N ARG A 742 14.34 25.88 22.88
CA ARG A 742 15.72 26.27 23.17
C ARG A 742 16.54 25.07 23.64
N ASP A 743 16.03 24.29 24.59
CA ASP A 743 16.70 23.12 25.14
C ASP A 743 16.86 22.02 24.08
N PHE A 744 15.83 21.78 23.26
CA PHE A 744 15.89 20.88 22.12
C PHE A 744 16.99 21.26 21.13
N ASN A 745 17.07 22.53 20.74
CA ASN A 745 18.12 23.02 19.85
C ASN A 745 19.51 22.88 20.49
N THR A 746 19.61 23.16 21.79
CA THR A 746 20.87 23.08 22.53
C THR A 746 21.36 21.63 22.63
N ASP A 747 20.47 20.68 22.89
CA ASP A 747 20.81 19.26 23.01
C ASP A 747 21.06 18.61 21.65
N THR A 748 20.32 18.99 20.62
CA THR A 748 20.57 18.56 19.24
C THR A 748 21.97 19.02 18.78
N MET A 749 22.34 20.27 19.07
CA MET A 749 23.69 20.76 18.78
C MET A 749 24.78 19.99 19.53
N LYS A 750 24.55 19.59 20.79
CA LYS A 750 25.49 18.74 21.54
C LYS A 750 25.60 17.33 20.96
N GLN A 751 24.49 16.71 20.56
CA GLN A 751 24.47 15.38 19.96
C GLN A 751 25.23 15.38 18.62
N ILE A 752 25.00 16.39 17.78
CA ILE A 752 25.76 16.59 16.54
C ILE A 752 27.26 16.75 16.87
N GLY A 753 27.60 17.49 17.93
CA GLY A 753 28.99 17.62 18.41
C GLY A 753 29.63 16.28 18.81
N VAL A 754 28.88 15.39 19.48
CA VAL A 754 29.34 14.03 19.82
C VAL A 754 29.56 13.19 18.57
N VAL A 755 28.61 13.21 17.62
CA VAL A 755 28.69 12.44 16.35
C VAL A 755 29.88 12.89 15.50
N VAL A 756 30.10 14.20 15.40
CA VAL A 756 31.25 14.79 14.69
C VAL A 756 32.58 14.38 15.34
N GLN A 757 32.62 14.15 16.65
CA GLN A 757 33.81 13.70 17.34
C GLN A 757 34.06 12.19 17.21
N THR A 758 32.99 11.36 17.17
CA THR A 758 33.11 9.92 16.96
C THR A 758 33.41 9.55 15.50
N HIS A 759 32.97 10.38 14.55
CA HIS A 759 33.16 10.20 13.11
C HIS A 759 33.87 11.42 12.50
N GLY A 760 35.20 11.43 12.59
CA GLY A 760 36.03 12.56 12.18
C GLY A 760 35.98 12.90 10.68
N ASP A 761 35.61 11.94 9.85
CA ASP A 761 35.33 12.09 8.41
C ASP A 761 34.12 13.00 8.13
N MET A 762 33.13 13.01 9.01
CA MET A 762 31.92 13.83 8.88
C MET A 762 32.09 15.27 9.37
N SER A 763 33.23 15.59 10.01
CA SER A 763 33.48 16.89 10.63
C SER A 763 33.49 18.04 9.61
N ALA A 764 34.19 17.87 8.49
CA ALA A 764 34.31 18.88 7.46
C ALA A 764 32.95 19.19 6.78
N ALA A 765 32.17 18.15 6.49
CA ALA A 765 30.84 18.29 5.91
C ALA A 765 29.88 19.00 6.89
N THR A 766 29.91 18.62 8.17
CA THR A 766 29.04 19.22 9.19
C THR A 766 29.37 20.70 9.40
N GLN A 767 30.65 21.06 9.46
CA GLN A 767 31.06 22.48 9.55
C GLN A 767 30.64 23.29 8.33
N LEU A 768 30.74 22.73 7.13
CA LEU A 768 30.30 23.38 5.89
C LEU A 768 28.80 23.70 5.93
N TYR A 769 27.96 22.74 6.29
CA TYR A 769 26.51 22.93 6.35
C TYR A 769 26.08 23.92 7.44
N PHE A 770 26.72 23.90 8.61
CA PHE A 770 26.45 24.88 9.67
C PHE A 770 26.84 26.30 9.24
N ASN A 771 27.98 26.45 8.54
CA ASN A 771 28.41 27.74 8.00
C ASN A 771 27.45 28.24 6.90
N GLN A 772 26.98 27.37 6.01
CA GLN A 772 25.98 27.73 4.98
C GLN A 772 24.65 28.18 5.60
N ALA A 773 24.24 27.57 6.70
CA ALA A 773 23.03 27.92 7.43
C ALA A 773 23.19 29.14 8.36
N GLY A 774 24.40 29.71 8.48
CA GLY A 774 24.68 30.82 9.40
C GLY A 774 24.59 30.44 10.88
N LEU A 775 24.72 29.14 11.20
CA LEU A 775 24.65 28.62 12.57
C LEU A 775 26.05 28.46 13.18
N PRO A 776 26.20 28.69 14.50
CA PRO A 776 27.48 28.45 15.18
C PRO A 776 27.84 26.97 15.15
N ALA A 777 29.13 26.66 14.96
CA ALA A 777 29.61 25.28 14.92
C ALA A 777 29.16 24.51 16.18
N PRO A 778 28.76 23.22 16.03
CA PRO A 778 28.26 22.43 17.14
C PRO A 778 29.32 22.37 18.26
N PRO A 779 28.95 22.62 19.52
CA PRO A 779 29.90 22.69 20.62
C PRO A 779 30.59 21.33 20.81
N SER A 780 31.91 21.33 20.95
CA SER A 780 32.63 20.12 21.37
C SER A 780 32.12 19.69 22.74
N PRO A 781 31.83 18.39 22.97
CA PRO A 781 31.30 17.94 24.23
C PRO A 781 32.29 18.27 25.35
N SER A 782 31.88 19.19 26.23
CA SER A 782 32.64 19.52 27.44
C SER A 782 32.76 18.25 28.29
N ARG A 783 33.99 17.87 28.68
CA ARG A 783 34.23 16.86 29.73
C ARG A 783 33.58 17.35 31.03
N LEU A 784 32.34 16.96 31.28
CA LEU A 784 31.66 17.20 32.56
C LEU A 784 31.03 15.92 33.06
N GLY A 785 31.63 15.40 34.14
CA GLY A 785 30.92 14.81 35.27
C GLY A 785 30.15 13.52 35.03
N SER A 786 30.81 12.40 35.29
CA SER A 786 30.19 11.14 35.70
C SER A 786 29.05 11.38 36.71
N ARG A 787 27.80 11.21 36.26
CA ARG A 787 26.66 10.93 37.13
C ARG A 787 26.29 9.45 36.93
N PRO A 788 26.22 8.64 37.98
CA PRO A 788 26.10 7.19 37.85
C PRO A 788 24.69 6.84 37.41
N SER A 789 24.57 6.20 36.25
CA SER A 789 23.38 5.43 35.90
C SER A 789 23.35 4.17 36.78
N SER A 790 22.56 4.23 37.84
CA SER A 790 22.12 3.03 38.55
C SER A 790 21.33 2.14 37.60
N VAL A 791 21.51 0.81 37.76
CA VAL A 791 20.87 -0.32 37.07
C VAL A 791 21.83 -1.05 36.11
N GLN A 792 22.87 -1.64 36.69
CA GLN A 792 23.38 -2.95 36.26
C GLN A 792 22.76 -4.01 37.16
N SER A 793 21.90 -4.84 36.58
CA SER A 793 21.52 -6.15 37.12
C SER A 793 21.86 -7.19 36.05
N SER A 794 23.15 -7.41 35.83
CA SER A 794 23.66 -8.57 35.11
C SER A 794 23.95 -9.67 36.13
N ARG A 795 23.02 -10.63 36.23
CA ARG A 795 23.30 -11.94 36.83
C ARG A 795 24.33 -12.63 35.94
N SER A 796 25.57 -12.63 36.38
CA SER A 796 26.62 -13.52 35.90
C SER A 796 26.32 -14.94 36.40
N LEU A 797 25.90 -15.83 35.50
CA LEU A 797 26.06 -17.27 35.68
C LEU A 797 27.37 -17.66 35.01
N SER A 798 28.39 -17.83 35.85
CA SER A 798 29.63 -18.50 35.52
C SER A 798 29.36 -19.98 35.27
N LEU A 799 29.64 -20.43 34.05
CA LEU A 799 29.95 -21.83 33.75
C LEU A 799 31.33 -21.85 33.14
N ALA A 800 32.27 -22.37 33.93
CA ALA A 800 33.64 -22.58 33.56
C ALA A 800 33.81 -23.87 32.74
N SER A 801 34.74 -23.78 31.79
CA SER A 801 35.83 -24.74 31.55
C SER A 801 35.87 -25.41 30.18
N ASN A 802 37.10 -25.32 29.63
CA ASN A 802 37.76 -26.19 28.65
C ASN A 802 37.22 -26.09 27.21
N ARG A 803 37.96 -25.57 26.22
CA ARG A 803 39.36 -25.80 25.86
C ARG A 803 39.92 -24.60 25.10
#